data_AF-A0A9Q8SHF6-F1
#
_entry.id   AF-A0A9Q8SHF6-F1
#
_cell.length_a   1.000
_cell.length_b   1.000
_cell.length_c   1.000
_cell.angle_alpha   90.00
_cell.angle_beta   90.00
_cell.angle_gamma   90.00
#
_symmetry.space_group_name_H-M   'P 1'
#
loop_
_entity.id
_entity.type
_entity.pdbx_description
1 polymer ?
#
loop_
_entity_poly.entity_id
_entity_poly.type
_entity_poly.pdbx_seq_one_letter_code
_entity_poly.pdbx_strand_id
1 'polypeptide(L)'
;MCSANLPADASLHTLDWIHISSRDINKKRNTYTHAHPRTSPSPHCTLFFFVMDQPLSLGFIGLGAMGLPMASNLVAKVANGSQTYVYDISETSMKRLIDQAKNADITGCKSPREVSQKADIVFTMLPEGSHVKTVYLDPDTGILGPELKSRLLIDCSTIDTEMSQLVSNTIKSHFPSTFFCDAPVSGGTLGAEAATLTLMTGCSEKNPNWPEIRDLLGLMGKNIIACGGPGLGLTAKLCNNYCSALISLATSEAMNIGMRAGIDPRLLARVFSNSTAQSTICDKWNPVPGICPNAPASHGYRGGFKIQLMAKDFGLAVSMADKVDAKLILGAVGLRAYNEASQDSKCRDLDSRVLYRYIGGNEDWQMFQFHGGSIASTVSLIEHAQQTPSETVAPSSLRATLLQPKPESSKDMASSDLQCRFPTPVYEVTARKQDPATIMRGAFGSPFRGDVGLCGESPPCGNLVVEMRPASRFQIPDHSHSVSILKQPTRRPFSTENTNMADKLAANTAKEAEAHKTLYDKGLKLRYEVAGTSYVDAALAGGSSDFARPMQELVTEACWGSVWARPGLERKQRSLLNIAMLCALNRAPGLAAHVRGALNNGASEVEIRETLLQAAIYCGMPAGIEGFKVAEKVIVAWNEEMKK
;
A
#
# COMPACT_ATOMS: atom_id res chain seq x y z
N MET A 1 54.41 -48.08 -48.87
CA MET A 1 54.97 -49.39 -48.46
C MET A 1 54.47 -49.67 -47.05
N CYS A 2 54.03 -50.90 -46.77
CA CYS A 2 53.57 -51.40 -45.45
C CYS A 2 52.32 -50.67 -44.87
N SER A 3 51.17 -51.28 -44.56
CA SER A 3 50.81 -52.64 -44.11
C SER A 3 51.40 -52.95 -42.71
N ALA A 4 50.67 -53.43 -41.70
CA ALA A 4 49.38 -54.13 -41.73
C ALA A 4 48.60 -54.10 -40.38
N ASN A 5 47.30 -54.44 -40.44
CA ASN A 5 46.51 -55.34 -39.54
C ASN A 5 46.38 -55.02 -38.02
N LEU A 6 45.20 -54.71 -37.47
CA LEU A 6 43.96 -55.52 -37.16
C LEU A 6 44.01 -56.23 -35.78
N PRO A 7 42.88 -56.62 -35.13
CA PRO A 7 41.46 -56.22 -35.27
C PRO A 7 40.67 -55.99 -33.93
N ALA A 8 39.42 -55.48 -34.04
CA ALA A 8 38.15 -55.75 -33.28
C ALA A 8 38.12 -55.96 -31.73
N ASP A 9 37.05 -55.65 -30.98
CA ASP A 9 35.61 -55.54 -31.33
C ASP A 9 34.78 -54.68 -30.32
N ALA A 10 33.57 -54.26 -30.74
CA ALA A 10 32.35 -53.80 -30.02
C ALA A 10 32.47 -52.79 -28.83
N SER A 11 31.64 -51.73 -28.70
CA SER A 11 30.34 -51.35 -29.31
C SER A 11 30.18 -49.81 -29.25
N LEU A 12 29.81 -49.11 -30.34
CA LEU A 12 28.45 -48.68 -30.73
C LEU A 12 27.65 -47.99 -29.60
N HIS A 13 27.19 -46.73 -29.70
CA HIS A 13 26.72 -46.01 -30.90
C HIS A 13 27.26 -44.57 -31.10
N THR A 14 27.24 -44.17 -32.37
CA THR A 14 27.60 -42.88 -33.02
C THR A 14 26.68 -41.70 -32.61
N LEU A 15 27.15 -40.45 -32.49
CA LEU A 15 27.80 -39.55 -33.49
C LEU A 15 26.89 -39.25 -34.72
N ASP A 16 26.89 -38.07 -35.34
CA ASP A 16 27.15 -36.67 -34.92
C ASP A 16 26.83 -35.73 -36.12
N TRP A 17 26.79 -34.40 -35.91
CA TRP A 17 26.98 -33.27 -36.87
C TRP A 17 26.47 -33.30 -38.35
N ILE A 18 26.10 -32.12 -38.88
CA ILE A 18 26.88 -31.40 -39.93
C ILE A 18 26.23 -30.06 -40.35
N HIS A 19 27.06 -29.03 -40.53
CA HIS A 19 26.77 -27.72 -41.13
C HIS A 19 26.35 -27.79 -42.62
N ILE A 20 25.75 -26.71 -43.16
CA ILE A 20 26.15 -26.13 -44.47
C ILE A 20 25.63 -24.69 -44.64
N SER A 21 26.24 -23.93 -45.56
CA SER A 21 26.15 -22.46 -45.66
C SER A 21 25.26 -21.88 -46.78
N SER A 22 25.09 -20.57 -46.70
CA SER A 22 24.52 -19.57 -47.64
C SER A 22 24.57 -19.80 -49.17
N ARG A 23 23.50 -19.40 -49.88
CA ARG A 23 23.41 -18.31 -50.92
C ARG A 23 22.32 -18.55 -51.99
N ASP A 24 21.72 -17.43 -52.40
CA ASP A 24 21.05 -17.10 -53.68
C ASP A 24 19.85 -17.93 -54.20
N ILE A 25 18.78 -17.23 -54.61
CA ILE A 25 18.20 -17.29 -55.99
C ILE A 25 17.14 -16.18 -56.23
N ASN A 26 16.88 -15.89 -57.51
CA ASN A 26 16.30 -14.66 -58.06
C ASN A 26 14.74 -14.55 -58.17
N LYS A 27 14.24 -13.33 -57.92
CA LYS A 27 13.34 -12.47 -58.75
C LYS A 27 12.28 -13.07 -59.72
N LYS A 28 11.06 -12.48 -59.62
CA LYS A 28 10.01 -12.20 -60.67
C LYS A 28 9.18 -13.43 -61.17
N ARG A 29 7.91 -13.34 -61.60
CA ARG A 29 6.92 -12.22 -61.80
C ARG A 29 5.47 -12.78 -61.99
N ASN A 30 4.43 -11.97 -61.68
CA ASN A 30 3.01 -12.08 -62.11
C ASN A 30 2.23 -13.34 -61.63
N THR A 31 0.89 -13.40 -61.49
CA THR A 31 -0.28 -12.58 -61.95
C THR A 31 -1.33 -12.34 -60.83
N TYR A 32 -2.34 -11.49 -61.09
CA TYR A 32 -3.50 -11.22 -60.21
C TYR A 32 -4.61 -12.29 -60.28
N THR A 33 -5.31 -12.55 -59.15
CA THR A 33 -6.80 -12.59 -59.03
C THR A 33 -7.26 -12.69 -57.56
N HIS A 34 -8.51 -12.33 -57.29
CA HIS A 34 -9.10 -12.22 -55.94
C HIS A 34 -9.42 -13.57 -55.26
N ALA A 35 -9.02 -13.71 -53.99
CA ALA A 35 -9.80 -14.39 -52.95
C ALA A 35 -9.31 -14.01 -51.53
N HIS A 36 -10.22 -13.60 -50.64
CA HIS A 36 -10.03 -13.74 -49.20
C HIS A 36 -10.64 -15.08 -48.78
N PRO A 37 -10.00 -15.82 -47.86
CA PRO A 37 -10.50 -15.75 -46.48
C PRO A 37 -9.40 -15.57 -45.43
N ARG A 38 -9.84 -15.32 -44.20
CA ARG A 38 -9.00 -15.02 -43.03
C ARG A 38 -8.59 -16.30 -42.31
N THR A 39 -7.30 -16.45 -42.02
CA THR A 39 -6.78 -17.18 -40.86
C THR A 39 -5.45 -16.56 -40.43
N SER A 40 -5.46 -15.82 -39.32
CA SER A 40 -4.22 -15.45 -38.61
C SER A 40 -3.97 -16.48 -37.52
N PRO A 41 -2.76 -17.06 -37.39
CA PRO A 41 -2.42 -17.83 -36.20
C PRO A 41 -2.34 -16.88 -34.99
N SER A 42 -2.85 -17.35 -33.86
CA SER A 42 -2.81 -16.62 -32.59
C SER A 42 -1.37 -16.42 -32.11
N PRO A 43 -1.04 -15.27 -31.48
CA PRO A 43 0.25 -15.14 -30.82
C PRO A 43 0.26 -16.07 -29.60
N HIS A 44 1.16 -17.04 -29.58
CA HIS A 44 1.50 -17.71 -28.34
C HIS A 44 1.98 -16.67 -27.34
N CYS A 45 1.44 -16.72 -26.12
CA CYS A 45 1.82 -15.83 -25.04
C CYS A 45 3.18 -16.25 -24.47
N THR A 46 4.23 -16.12 -25.26
CA THR A 46 5.61 -16.18 -24.79
C THR A 46 5.81 -14.99 -23.87
N LEU A 47 6.08 -15.27 -22.60
CA LEU A 47 6.53 -14.27 -21.64
C LEU A 47 7.86 -13.72 -22.15
N PHE A 48 7.84 -12.56 -22.83
CA PHE A 48 9.03 -11.91 -23.35
C PHE A 48 9.89 -11.40 -22.19
N PHE A 49 10.69 -12.30 -21.61
CA PHE A 49 12.01 -11.95 -21.14
C PHE A 49 12.80 -11.49 -22.37
N PHE A 50 12.77 -10.18 -22.64
CA PHE A 50 13.86 -9.54 -23.36
C PHE A 50 15.08 -9.60 -22.44
N VAL A 51 15.77 -10.75 -22.46
CA VAL A 51 17.18 -10.78 -22.10
C VAL A 51 17.86 -9.80 -23.06
N MET A 52 18.60 -8.84 -22.51
CA MET A 52 19.42 -7.94 -23.34
C MET A 52 20.53 -8.80 -23.95
N ASP A 53 20.28 -9.38 -25.13
CA ASP A 53 21.06 -10.49 -25.71
C ASP A 53 22.45 -10.07 -26.23
N GLN A 54 23.01 -8.97 -25.70
CA GLN A 54 24.29 -8.38 -26.07
C GLN A 54 25.08 -8.07 -24.78
N PRO A 55 26.38 -8.42 -24.71
CA PRO A 55 27.23 -8.08 -23.57
C PRO A 55 27.28 -6.57 -23.32
N LEU A 56 27.11 -6.17 -22.06
CA LEU A 56 27.16 -4.77 -21.63
C LEU A 56 28.40 -4.48 -20.78
N SER A 57 28.87 -3.23 -20.83
CA SER A 57 29.86 -2.70 -19.88
C SER A 57 29.15 -1.81 -18.87
N LEU A 58 28.92 -2.33 -17.67
CA LEU A 58 28.16 -1.66 -16.61
C LEU A 58 29.07 -1.12 -15.50
N GLY A 59 28.66 -0.03 -14.88
CA GLY A 59 29.33 0.61 -13.75
C GLY A 59 28.38 0.76 -12.57
N PHE A 60 28.82 0.48 -11.34
CA PHE A 60 28.02 0.73 -10.14
C PHE A 60 28.85 1.39 -9.03
N ILE A 61 28.42 2.57 -8.59
CA ILE A 61 29.15 3.41 -7.63
C ILE A 61 28.28 3.65 -6.39
N GLY A 62 28.80 3.27 -5.22
CA GLY A 62 28.07 3.31 -3.95
C GLY A 62 27.45 1.96 -3.63
N LEU A 63 28.05 1.22 -2.70
CA LEU A 63 27.68 -0.13 -2.27
C LEU A 63 27.24 -0.12 -0.79
N GLY A 64 26.51 0.92 -0.39
CA GLY A 64 25.87 1.02 0.93
C GLY A 64 24.63 0.12 1.06
N ALA A 65 23.81 0.38 2.09
CA ALA A 65 22.65 -0.45 2.45
C ALA A 65 21.62 -0.67 1.32
N MET A 66 21.50 0.28 0.39
CA MET A 66 20.68 0.14 -0.83
C MET A 66 21.51 -0.29 -2.05
N GLY A 67 22.70 0.31 -2.22
CA GLY A 67 23.53 0.11 -3.40
C GLY A 67 24.08 -1.30 -3.55
N LEU A 68 24.50 -1.94 -2.46
CA LEU A 68 25.00 -3.32 -2.50
C LEU A 68 23.94 -4.32 -3.02
N PRO A 69 22.73 -4.46 -2.43
CA PRO A 69 21.73 -5.39 -2.95
C PRO A 69 21.19 -5.01 -4.34
N MET A 70 21.19 -3.72 -4.70
CA MET A 70 20.89 -3.29 -6.08
C MET A 70 21.95 -3.79 -7.06
N ALA A 71 23.24 -3.57 -6.77
CA ALA A 71 24.35 -4.05 -7.58
C ALA A 71 24.39 -5.59 -7.68
N SER A 72 24.14 -6.30 -6.58
CA SER A 72 24.02 -7.78 -6.59
C SER A 72 22.91 -8.25 -7.54
N ASN A 73 21.75 -7.58 -7.52
CA ASN A 73 20.63 -7.92 -8.40
C ASN A 73 20.90 -7.58 -9.88
N LEU A 74 21.62 -6.48 -10.14
CA LEU A 74 22.06 -6.10 -11.49
C LEU A 74 23.02 -7.14 -12.07
N VAL A 75 24.09 -7.45 -11.32
CA VAL A 75 25.14 -8.43 -11.72
C VAL A 75 24.57 -9.83 -11.90
N ALA A 76 23.62 -10.26 -11.07
CA ALA A 76 23.03 -11.59 -11.15
C ALA A 76 22.01 -11.80 -12.29
N LYS A 77 21.59 -10.73 -12.98
CA LYS A 77 20.50 -10.78 -13.99
C LYS A 77 20.83 -10.12 -15.32
N VAL A 78 21.93 -9.38 -15.42
CA VAL A 78 22.47 -8.93 -16.71
C VAL A 78 22.89 -10.14 -17.56
N ALA A 79 22.95 -9.97 -18.88
CA ALA A 79 23.34 -11.04 -19.80
C ALA A 79 24.75 -11.58 -19.55
N ASN A 80 24.91 -12.90 -19.70
CA ASN A 80 26.19 -13.59 -19.56
C ASN A 80 27.27 -12.96 -20.45
N GLY A 81 28.48 -12.80 -19.90
CA GLY A 81 29.59 -12.11 -20.57
C GLY A 81 29.55 -10.58 -20.49
N SER A 82 28.56 -9.99 -19.81
CA SER A 82 28.59 -8.57 -19.46
C SER A 82 29.59 -8.30 -18.34
N GLN A 83 30.43 -7.29 -18.52
CA GLN A 83 31.43 -6.86 -17.54
C GLN A 83 30.84 -5.77 -16.64
N THR A 84 30.97 -5.95 -15.33
CA THR A 84 30.63 -4.92 -14.35
C THR A 84 31.88 -4.33 -13.70
N TYR A 85 31.90 -3.02 -13.52
CA TYR A 85 32.93 -2.26 -12.82
C TYR A 85 32.31 -1.60 -11.59
N VAL A 86 32.90 -1.78 -10.41
CA VAL A 86 32.31 -1.28 -9.16
C VAL A 86 33.26 -0.42 -8.35
N TYR A 87 32.70 0.58 -7.67
CA TYR A 87 33.44 1.40 -6.70
C TYR A 87 32.60 1.73 -5.47
N ASP A 88 33.23 1.65 -4.30
CA ASP A 88 32.75 2.26 -3.06
C ASP A 88 33.98 2.73 -2.26
N ILE A 89 33.80 3.72 -1.39
CA ILE A 89 34.86 4.15 -0.46
C ILE A 89 35.24 3.05 0.56
N SER A 90 34.34 2.08 0.78
CA SER A 90 34.59 0.88 1.56
C SER A 90 35.06 -0.27 0.68
N GLU A 91 36.36 -0.59 0.76
CA GLU A 91 36.93 -1.81 0.17
C GLU A 91 36.21 -3.08 0.65
N THR A 92 35.71 -3.10 1.88
CA THR A 92 34.92 -4.21 2.43
C THR A 92 33.60 -4.40 1.68
N SER A 93 32.91 -3.33 1.30
CA SER A 93 31.68 -3.40 0.50
C SER A 93 31.95 -3.89 -0.92
N MET A 94 33.03 -3.40 -1.56
CA MET A 94 33.45 -3.89 -2.89
C MET A 94 33.81 -5.37 -2.85
N LYS A 95 34.66 -5.79 -1.91
CA LYS A 95 35.05 -7.19 -1.74
C LYS A 95 33.83 -8.09 -1.50
N ARG A 96 32.89 -7.66 -0.64
CA ARG A 96 31.66 -8.42 -0.37
C ARG A 96 30.84 -8.69 -1.64
N LEU A 97 30.71 -7.70 -2.53
CA LEU A 97 29.99 -7.89 -3.79
C LEU A 97 30.73 -8.85 -4.72
N ILE A 98 32.06 -8.71 -4.84
CA ILE A 98 32.92 -9.57 -5.67
C ILE A 98 32.86 -11.03 -5.18
N ASP A 99 33.01 -11.27 -3.88
CA ASP A 99 32.96 -12.60 -3.26
C ASP A 99 31.57 -13.28 -3.41
N GLN A 100 30.51 -12.49 -3.53
CA GLN A 100 29.14 -12.96 -3.78
C GLN A 100 28.89 -13.32 -5.26
N ALA A 101 29.54 -12.63 -6.20
CA ALA A 101 29.27 -12.70 -7.63
C ALA A 101 30.15 -13.74 -8.37
N LYS A 102 30.30 -14.95 -7.81
CA LYS A 102 31.28 -15.97 -8.24
C LYS A 102 31.28 -16.38 -9.72
N ASN A 103 30.18 -16.16 -10.44
CA ASN A 103 30.00 -16.57 -11.84
C ASN A 103 29.83 -15.37 -12.79
N ALA A 104 30.15 -14.15 -12.35
CA ALA A 104 29.98 -12.93 -13.15
C ALA A 104 31.29 -12.13 -13.22
N ASP A 105 31.54 -11.52 -14.37
CA ASP A 105 32.74 -10.71 -14.59
C ASP A 105 32.60 -9.36 -13.89
N ILE A 106 33.16 -9.26 -12.68
CA ILE A 106 33.14 -8.07 -11.83
C ILE A 106 34.56 -7.59 -11.48
N THR A 107 34.82 -6.30 -11.69
CA THR A 107 36.10 -5.66 -11.40
C THR A 107 35.90 -4.52 -10.40
N GLY A 108 36.60 -4.57 -9.27
CA GLY A 108 36.73 -3.42 -8.36
C GLY A 108 37.66 -2.36 -8.94
N CYS A 109 37.19 -1.11 -8.99
CA CYS A 109 37.95 0.06 -9.42
C CYS A 109 38.49 0.85 -8.23
N LYS A 110 39.42 1.78 -8.47
CA LYS A 110 40.04 2.63 -7.44
C LYS A 110 39.37 3.99 -7.27
N SER A 111 38.51 4.38 -8.22
CA SER A 111 37.81 5.68 -8.20
C SER A 111 36.53 5.64 -9.06
N PRO A 112 35.60 6.60 -8.88
CA PRO A 112 34.48 6.82 -9.79
C PRO A 112 34.89 7.04 -11.25
N ARG A 113 35.99 7.76 -11.47
CA ARG A 113 36.61 7.98 -12.79
C ARG A 113 37.00 6.69 -13.50
N GLU A 114 37.65 5.77 -12.79
CA GLU A 114 38.07 4.51 -13.39
C GLU A 114 36.86 3.65 -13.80
N VAL A 115 35.74 3.74 -13.08
CA VAL A 115 34.46 3.12 -13.50
C VAL A 115 33.96 3.78 -14.80
N SER A 116 33.92 5.11 -14.89
CA SER A 116 33.35 5.83 -16.05
C SER A 116 34.23 5.81 -17.32
N GLN A 117 35.53 5.54 -17.17
CA GLN A 117 36.45 5.25 -18.29
C GLN A 117 36.22 3.86 -18.91
N LYS A 118 35.64 2.91 -18.16
CA LYS A 118 35.49 1.50 -18.59
C LYS A 118 34.04 1.15 -18.95
N ALA A 119 33.10 1.59 -18.13
CA ALA A 119 31.66 1.35 -18.27
C ALA A 119 30.99 2.27 -19.30
N ASP A 120 30.09 1.70 -20.10
CA ASP A 120 29.23 2.44 -21.03
C ASP A 120 27.99 3.01 -20.32
N ILE A 121 27.54 2.34 -19.25
CA ILE A 121 26.37 2.71 -18.45
C ILE A 121 26.77 2.70 -16.97
N VAL A 122 26.57 3.79 -16.24
CA VAL A 122 26.95 3.89 -14.81
C VAL A 122 25.76 4.26 -13.94
N PHE A 123 25.57 3.47 -12.87
CA PHE A 123 24.63 3.75 -11.79
C PHE A 123 25.37 4.35 -10.59
N THR A 124 24.78 5.36 -9.95
CA THR A 124 25.24 5.87 -8.64
C THR A 124 24.14 5.69 -7.58
N MET A 125 24.52 5.31 -6.35
CA MET A 125 23.58 5.14 -5.23
C MET A 125 24.19 5.65 -3.92
N LEU A 126 24.08 6.96 -3.69
CA LEU A 126 24.83 7.70 -2.68
C LEU A 126 23.92 8.34 -1.60
N PRO A 127 24.45 8.72 -0.42
CA PRO A 127 23.62 9.16 0.70
C PRO A 127 22.95 10.53 0.51
N GLU A 128 23.69 11.51 -0.04
CA GLU A 128 23.35 12.95 -0.04
C GLU A 128 24.00 13.69 -1.22
N GLY A 129 23.52 14.91 -1.52
CA GLY A 129 23.97 15.72 -2.66
C GLY A 129 25.45 16.10 -2.64
N SER A 130 26.07 16.25 -1.46
CA SER A 130 27.52 16.46 -1.31
C SER A 130 28.35 15.30 -1.84
N HIS A 131 27.91 14.07 -1.60
CA HIS A 131 28.54 12.85 -2.09
C HIS A 131 28.37 12.71 -3.61
N VAL A 132 27.17 13.00 -4.13
CA VAL A 132 26.93 13.06 -5.59
C VAL A 132 27.82 14.12 -6.25
N LYS A 133 27.94 15.31 -5.64
CA LYS A 133 28.85 16.37 -6.13
C LYS A 133 30.28 15.86 -6.27
N THR A 134 30.80 15.18 -5.24
CA THR A 134 32.17 14.64 -5.25
C THR A 134 32.32 13.55 -6.30
N VAL A 135 31.41 12.56 -6.32
CA VAL A 135 31.47 11.43 -7.25
C VAL A 135 31.36 11.87 -8.71
N TYR A 136 30.58 12.90 -9.05
CA TYR A 136 30.49 13.39 -10.42
C TYR A 136 31.55 14.45 -10.77
N LEU A 137 31.76 15.45 -9.92
CA LEU A 137 32.42 16.71 -10.27
C LEU A 137 33.84 16.88 -9.70
N ASP A 138 34.36 15.93 -8.92
CA ASP A 138 35.74 16.00 -8.43
C ASP A 138 36.75 15.94 -9.59
N PRO A 139 37.71 16.90 -9.67
CA PRO A 139 38.57 17.07 -10.83
C PRO A 139 39.60 15.94 -11.01
N ASP A 140 39.91 15.17 -9.97
CA ASP A 140 40.92 14.12 -9.99
C ASP A 140 40.30 12.70 -10.00
N THR A 141 39.20 12.51 -9.28
CA THR A 141 38.58 11.20 -9.03
C THR A 141 37.15 11.06 -9.56
N GLY A 142 36.50 12.16 -9.91
CA GLY A 142 35.10 12.17 -10.33
C GLY A 142 34.84 11.57 -11.72
N ILE A 143 33.60 11.11 -11.91
CA ILE A 143 33.06 10.50 -13.15
C ILE A 143 33.34 11.39 -14.37
N LEU A 144 33.18 12.70 -14.26
CA LEU A 144 33.29 13.67 -15.35
C LEU A 144 34.75 14.11 -15.62
N GLY A 145 35.69 13.16 -15.52
CA GLY A 145 37.07 13.36 -15.94
C GLY A 145 37.21 13.55 -17.45
N PRO A 146 38.42 13.87 -17.95
CA PRO A 146 38.65 14.23 -19.35
C PRO A 146 38.33 13.12 -20.37
N GLU A 147 38.28 11.85 -19.92
CA GLU A 147 38.03 10.67 -20.75
C GLU A 147 36.74 9.94 -20.32
N LEU A 148 35.59 10.58 -20.47
CA LEU A 148 34.31 9.95 -20.19
C LEU A 148 33.90 9.01 -21.33
N LYS A 149 33.92 7.68 -21.09
CA LYS A 149 33.40 6.67 -22.02
C LYS A 149 31.88 6.49 -21.89
N SER A 150 31.35 6.66 -20.68
CA SER A 150 29.95 6.36 -20.38
C SER A 150 28.96 7.22 -21.18
N ARG A 151 28.07 6.56 -21.94
CA ARG A 151 26.98 7.18 -22.70
C ARG A 151 25.70 7.38 -21.88
N LEU A 152 25.56 6.66 -20.77
CA LEU A 152 24.37 6.69 -19.91
C LEU A 152 24.77 6.73 -18.43
N LEU A 153 24.33 7.77 -17.73
CA LEU A 153 24.60 7.99 -16.30
C LEU A 153 23.26 8.08 -15.57
N ILE A 154 23.04 7.19 -14.58
CA ILE A 154 21.77 7.10 -13.86
C ILE A 154 22.03 7.29 -12.35
N ASP A 155 21.51 8.37 -11.78
CA ASP A 155 21.64 8.65 -10.35
C ASP A 155 20.41 8.16 -9.57
N CYS A 156 20.57 7.05 -8.84
CA CYS A 156 19.52 6.46 -7.99
C CYS A 156 19.46 7.09 -6.58
N SER A 157 20.35 8.04 -6.28
CA SER A 157 20.42 8.73 -4.99
C SER A 157 19.16 9.57 -4.71
N THR A 158 18.89 9.90 -3.45
CA THR A 158 17.85 10.88 -3.08
C THR A 158 18.51 12.14 -2.54
N ILE A 159 18.54 13.16 -3.39
CA ILE A 159 19.26 14.43 -3.21
C ILE A 159 18.35 15.62 -3.50
N ASP A 160 18.86 16.84 -3.34
CA ASP A 160 18.17 18.03 -3.81
C ASP A 160 18.17 18.12 -5.35
N THR A 161 17.13 18.71 -5.91
CA THR A 161 16.97 18.89 -7.36
C THR A 161 18.01 19.82 -7.99
N GLU A 162 18.58 20.73 -7.21
CA GLU A 162 19.59 21.69 -7.67
C GLU A 162 20.94 21.02 -7.95
N MET A 163 21.40 20.14 -7.07
CA MET A 163 22.60 19.32 -7.28
C MET A 163 22.45 18.40 -8.50
N SER A 164 21.29 17.75 -8.65
CA SER A 164 20.99 16.94 -9.84
C SER A 164 21.01 17.78 -11.12
N GLN A 165 20.45 19.00 -11.07
CA GLN A 165 20.47 19.93 -12.20
C GLN A 165 21.90 20.44 -12.51
N LEU A 166 22.73 20.71 -11.50
CA LEU A 166 24.13 21.08 -11.65
C LEU A 166 24.92 19.98 -12.36
N VAL A 167 24.79 18.73 -11.92
CA VAL A 167 25.39 17.56 -12.57
C VAL A 167 24.88 17.42 -14.01
N SER A 168 23.55 17.44 -14.22
CA SER A 168 22.93 17.35 -15.55
C SER A 168 23.41 18.44 -16.52
N ASN A 169 23.54 19.68 -16.06
CA ASN A 169 24.03 20.80 -16.85
C ASN A 169 25.52 20.67 -17.19
N THR A 170 26.32 20.20 -16.22
CA THR A 170 27.77 19.99 -16.40
C THR A 170 28.01 18.89 -17.44
N ILE A 171 27.25 17.80 -17.39
CA ILE A 171 27.28 16.71 -18.39
C ILE A 171 26.88 17.25 -19.77
N LYS A 172 25.74 17.94 -19.90
CA LYS A 172 25.28 18.49 -21.18
C LYS A 172 26.28 19.46 -21.83
N SER A 173 27.03 20.21 -21.02
CA SER A 173 27.98 21.22 -21.49
C SER A 173 29.31 20.61 -21.97
N HIS A 174 29.82 19.57 -21.30
CA HIS A 174 31.13 18.99 -21.60
C HIS A 174 31.04 17.67 -22.40
N PHE A 175 29.96 16.92 -22.25
CA PHE A 175 29.76 15.58 -22.80
C PHE A 175 28.36 15.46 -23.44
N PRO A 176 28.06 16.19 -24.54
CA PRO A 176 26.71 16.27 -25.11
C PRO A 176 26.17 14.93 -25.67
N SER A 177 27.05 13.93 -25.87
CA SER A 177 26.68 12.55 -26.22
C SER A 177 26.25 11.69 -25.04
N THR A 178 26.51 12.12 -23.81
CA THR A 178 26.18 11.37 -22.59
C THR A 178 24.82 11.78 -22.04
N PHE A 179 23.91 10.83 -21.92
CA PHE A 179 22.62 11.05 -21.29
C PHE A 179 22.71 10.89 -19.77
N PHE A 180 22.03 11.77 -19.03
CA PHE A 180 21.89 11.71 -17.58
C PHE A 180 20.42 11.77 -17.17
N CYS A 181 20.02 10.90 -16.26
CA CYS A 181 18.77 11.05 -15.52
C CYS A 181 18.89 10.65 -14.04
N ASP A 182 18.12 11.33 -13.21
CA ASP A 182 17.79 10.88 -11.86
C ASP A 182 16.81 9.70 -11.92
N ALA A 183 16.98 8.71 -11.05
CA ALA A 183 16.12 7.54 -10.89
C ALA A 183 15.97 7.09 -9.40
N PRO A 184 15.66 8.01 -8.47
CA PRO A 184 15.54 7.70 -7.04
C PRO A 184 14.59 6.53 -6.74
N VAL A 185 14.97 5.75 -5.73
CA VAL A 185 14.31 4.49 -5.37
C VAL A 185 13.39 4.61 -4.15
N SER A 186 12.37 3.75 -4.11
CA SER A 186 11.46 3.54 -2.98
C SER A 186 11.22 2.03 -2.76
N GLY A 187 11.10 1.60 -1.50
CA GLY A 187 10.91 0.19 -1.10
C GLY A 187 11.83 -0.31 0.02
N GLY A 188 12.86 0.45 0.40
CA GLY A 188 13.80 0.09 1.48
C GLY A 188 14.71 -1.10 1.15
N THR A 189 15.51 -1.54 2.12
CA THR A 189 16.53 -2.58 1.93
C THR A 189 15.94 -3.92 1.52
N LEU A 190 14.84 -4.35 2.14
CA LEU A 190 14.11 -5.57 1.76
C LEU A 190 13.60 -5.51 0.31
N GLY A 191 13.16 -4.32 -0.14
CA GLY A 191 12.76 -4.10 -1.53
C GLY A 191 13.95 -4.17 -2.49
N ALA A 192 15.12 -3.69 -2.08
CA ALA A 192 16.36 -3.75 -2.86
C ALA A 192 16.89 -5.19 -2.97
N GLU A 193 16.92 -5.94 -1.87
CA GLU A 193 17.32 -7.35 -1.83
C GLU A 193 16.43 -8.20 -2.74
N ALA A 194 15.11 -8.01 -2.66
CA ALA A 194 14.13 -8.73 -3.48
C ALA A 194 13.97 -8.20 -4.92
N ALA A 195 14.70 -7.14 -5.31
CA ALA A 195 14.49 -6.39 -6.56
C ALA A 195 13.02 -6.00 -6.84
N THR A 196 12.30 -5.58 -5.80
CA THR A 196 10.91 -5.11 -5.87
C THR A 196 10.76 -3.61 -5.69
N LEU A 197 11.88 -2.88 -5.77
CA LEU A 197 11.92 -1.41 -5.71
C LEU A 197 10.97 -0.76 -6.72
N THR A 198 10.48 0.42 -6.36
CA THR A 198 9.87 1.37 -7.29
C THR A 198 10.91 2.44 -7.60
N LEU A 199 11.19 2.68 -8.88
CA LEU A 199 12.16 3.66 -9.35
C LEU A 199 11.42 4.77 -10.09
N MET A 200 11.69 6.02 -9.71
CA MET A 200 11.01 7.22 -10.20
C MET A 200 12.00 7.99 -11.08
N THR A 201 11.89 7.85 -12.38
CA THR A 201 12.93 8.28 -13.33
C THR A 201 12.61 9.65 -13.92
N GLY A 202 13.53 10.62 -13.82
CA GLY A 202 13.51 11.91 -14.53
C GLY A 202 13.79 11.77 -16.04
N CYS A 203 13.16 10.78 -16.66
CA CYS A 203 13.18 10.48 -18.08
C CYS A 203 11.74 10.21 -18.56
N SER A 204 11.43 10.63 -19.78
CA SER A 204 10.11 10.48 -20.40
C SER A 204 10.08 9.20 -21.22
N GLU A 205 8.92 8.54 -21.31
CA GLU A 205 8.76 7.36 -22.16
C GLU A 205 9.06 7.61 -23.64
N LYS A 206 9.02 8.87 -24.07
CA LYS A 206 9.36 9.33 -25.43
C LYS A 206 10.87 9.51 -25.67
N ASN A 207 11.70 9.36 -24.65
CA ASN A 207 13.15 9.49 -24.77
C ASN A 207 13.74 8.24 -25.47
N PRO A 208 14.68 8.38 -26.42
CA PRO A 208 15.25 7.23 -27.12
C PRO A 208 15.99 6.25 -26.21
N ASN A 209 16.52 6.69 -25.06
CA ASN A 209 17.18 5.82 -24.07
C ASN A 209 16.18 5.13 -23.13
N TRP A 210 14.88 5.47 -23.15
CA TRP A 210 13.89 4.95 -22.20
C TRP A 210 13.78 3.42 -22.18
N PRO A 211 13.74 2.68 -23.30
CA PRO A 211 13.63 1.22 -23.26
C PRO A 211 14.77 0.58 -22.47
N GLU A 212 16.00 1.00 -22.71
CA GLU A 212 17.19 0.49 -22.01
C GLU A 212 17.24 0.91 -20.54
N ILE A 213 16.91 2.18 -20.23
CA ILE A 213 16.81 2.65 -18.85
C ILE A 213 15.76 1.81 -18.09
N ARG A 214 14.59 1.59 -18.69
CA ARG A 214 13.51 0.78 -18.11
C ARG A 214 13.97 -0.65 -17.85
N ASP A 215 14.60 -1.28 -18.84
CA ASP A 215 14.97 -2.70 -18.79
C ASP A 215 16.08 -2.95 -17.77
N LEU A 216 17.11 -2.08 -17.72
CA LEU A 216 18.18 -2.16 -16.72
C LEU A 216 17.71 -1.85 -15.30
N LEU A 217 16.87 -0.83 -15.11
CA LEU A 217 16.29 -0.55 -13.78
C LEU A 217 15.33 -1.67 -13.35
N GLY A 218 14.69 -2.36 -14.31
CA GLY A 218 13.87 -3.57 -14.09
C GLY A 218 14.64 -4.77 -13.51
N LEU A 219 15.97 -4.80 -13.62
CA LEU A 219 16.79 -5.84 -12.97
C LEU A 219 16.85 -5.64 -11.45
N MET A 220 16.67 -4.40 -10.98
CA MET A 220 16.78 -3.97 -9.58
C MET A 220 15.44 -3.58 -8.94
N GLY A 221 14.36 -3.47 -9.72
CA GLY A 221 13.05 -3.05 -9.24
C GLY A 221 11.89 -3.56 -10.09
N LYS A 222 10.69 -3.48 -9.53
CA LYS A 222 9.46 -4.00 -10.14
C LYS A 222 8.63 -2.94 -10.85
N ASN A 223 8.64 -1.70 -10.35
CA ASN A 223 7.85 -0.61 -10.93
C ASN A 223 8.80 0.50 -11.38
N ILE A 224 8.94 0.71 -12.70
CA ILE A 224 9.77 1.78 -13.25
C ILE A 224 8.85 2.86 -13.80
N ILE A 225 8.86 4.03 -13.19
CA ILE A 225 7.90 5.12 -13.46
C ILE A 225 8.64 6.25 -14.18
N ALA A 226 8.24 6.53 -15.42
CA ALA A 226 8.72 7.69 -16.17
C ALA A 226 8.07 8.97 -15.62
N CYS A 227 8.82 9.74 -14.83
CA CYS A 227 8.37 11.01 -14.24
C CYS A 227 8.55 12.21 -15.18
N GLY A 228 9.23 12.07 -16.33
CA GLY A 228 9.28 13.09 -17.38
C GLY A 228 10.65 13.71 -17.63
N GLY A 229 10.82 15.00 -17.33
CA GLY A 229 12.10 15.69 -17.53
C GLY A 229 13.12 15.46 -16.39
N PRO A 230 14.36 15.95 -16.55
CA PRO A 230 15.38 15.93 -15.51
C PRO A 230 14.88 16.52 -14.19
N GLY A 231 15.21 15.89 -13.07
CA GLY A 231 14.81 16.30 -11.73
C GLY A 231 13.37 15.93 -11.33
N LEU A 232 12.52 15.46 -12.27
CA LEU A 232 11.15 15.07 -11.95
C LEU A 232 11.05 13.72 -11.22
N GLY A 233 12.06 12.86 -11.33
CA GLY A 233 12.16 11.65 -10.52
C GLY A 233 12.39 11.98 -9.04
N LEU A 234 13.36 12.86 -8.76
CA LEU A 234 13.60 13.44 -7.44
C LEU A 234 12.38 14.20 -6.92
N THR A 235 11.72 15.01 -7.76
CA THR A 235 10.49 15.71 -7.38
C THR A 235 9.40 14.73 -6.94
N ALA A 236 9.15 13.67 -7.72
CA ALA A 236 8.18 12.63 -7.37
C ALA A 236 8.55 11.90 -6.07
N LYS A 237 9.83 11.56 -5.88
CA LYS A 237 10.34 10.90 -4.67
C LYS A 237 10.16 11.77 -3.42
N LEU A 238 10.53 13.04 -3.49
CA LEU A 238 10.44 13.98 -2.37
C LEU A 238 8.97 14.26 -2.00
N CYS A 239 8.09 14.45 -2.98
CA CYS A 239 6.64 14.55 -2.76
C CYS A 239 6.06 13.28 -2.11
N ASN A 240 6.46 12.09 -2.59
CA ASN A 240 6.05 10.81 -1.98
C ASN A 240 6.50 10.71 -0.52
N ASN A 241 7.77 11.01 -0.22
CA ASN A 241 8.29 10.86 1.13
C ASN A 241 7.72 11.91 2.10
N TYR A 242 7.54 13.16 1.68
CA TYR A 242 6.82 14.19 2.44
C TYR A 242 5.39 13.75 2.80
N CYS A 243 4.62 13.26 1.83
CA CYS A 243 3.26 12.79 2.05
C CYS A 243 3.23 11.55 2.98
N SER A 244 4.08 10.56 2.72
CA SER A 244 4.23 9.34 3.54
C SER A 244 4.57 9.65 5.00
N ALA A 245 5.48 10.62 5.22
CA ALA A 245 5.88 11.08 6.54
C ALA A 245 4.73 11.76 7.30
N LEU A 246 3.99 12.66 6.65
CA LEU A 246 2.81 13.30 7.26
C LEU A 246 1.71 12.29 7.60
N ILE A 247 1.45 11.32 6.70
CA ILE A 247 0.52 10.22 6.97
C ILE A 247 1.00 9.38 8.17
N SER A 248 2.31 9.14 8.28
CA SER A 248 2.89 8.38 9.40
C SER A 248 2.78 9.12 10.74
N LEU A 249 3.01 10.44 10.75
CA LEU A 249 2.79 11.27 11.93
C LEU A 249 1.31 11.27 12.34
N ALA A 250 0.41 11.61 11.42
CA ALA A 250 -1.03 11.63 11.68
C ALA A 250 -1.59 10.26 12.11
N THR A 251 -1.10 9.16 11.53
CA THR A 251 -1.46 7.79 11.96
C THR A 251 -0.96 7.52 13.38
N SER A 252 0.26 7.94 13.71
CA SER A 252 0.82 7.77 15.06
C SER A 252 0.00 8.54 16.11
N GLU A 253 -0.32 9.80 15.82
CA GLU A 253 -1.15 10.66 16.68
C GLU A 253 -2.57 10.09 16.85
N ALA A 254 -3.25 9.74 15.75
CA ALA A 254 -4.63 9.23 15.79
C ALA A 254 -4.72 7.87 16.51
N MET A 255 -3.74 6.97 16.32
CA MET A 255 -3.66 5.73 17.08
C MET A 255 -3.43 5.99 18.57
N ASN A 256 -2.52 6.90 18.93
CA ASN A 256 -2.26 7.27 20.32
C ASN A 256 -3.49 7.89 21.00
N ILE A 257 -4.19 8.81 20.33
CA ILE A 257 -5.44 9.42 20.82
C ILE A 257 -6.49 8.33 21.10
N GLY A 258 -6.74 7.44 20.14
CA GLY A 258 -7.73 6.38 20.31
C GLY A 258 -7.37 5.41 21.43
N MET A 259 -6.12 4.93 21.48
CA MET A 259 -5.66 4.04 22.54
C MET A 259 -5.78 4.67 23.93
N ARG A 260 -5.48 5.97 24.07
CA ARG A 260 -5.66 6.71 25.32
C ARG A 260 -7.13 6.98 25.67
N ALA A 261 -8.02 7.00 24.68
CA ALA A 261 -9.48 6.99 24.86
C ALA A 261 -10.05 5.58 25.13
N GLY A 262 -9.21 4.53 25.12
CA GLY A 262 -9.59 3.16 25.48
C GLY A 262 -10.03 2.25 24.33
N ILE A 263 -9.91 2.65 23.06
CA ILE A 263 -10.19 1.73 21.95
C ILE A 263 -9.02 0.77 21.70
N ASP A 264 -9.33 -0.51 21.47
CA ASP A 264 -8.34 -1.51 21.07
C ASP A 264 -7.68 -1.12 19.73
N PRO A 265 -6.34 -1.06 19.64
CA PRO A 265 -5.68 -0.58 18.44
C PRO A 265 -5.90 -1.48 17.21
N ARG A 266 -6.24 -2.76 17.38
CA ARG A 266 -6.63 -3.65 16.27
C ARG A 266 -7.98 -3.24 15.70
N LEU A 267 -8.92 -2.85 16.58
CA LEU A 267 -10.23 -2.33 16.17
C LEU A 267 -10.08 -0.97 15.47
N LEU A 268 -9.26 -0.07 16.02
CA LEU A 268 -9.02 1.26 15.44
C LEU A 268 -8.32 1.17 14.07
N ALA A 269 -7.28 0.33 13.95
CA ALA A 269 -6.62 0.08 12.67
C ALA A 269 -7.63 -0.48 11.64
N ARG A 270 -8.52 -1.40 12.04
CA ARG A 270 -9.59 -1.89 11.17
C ARG A 270 -10.58 -0.81 10.77
N VAL A 271 -10.90 0.15 11.65
CA VAL A 271 -11.72 1.32 11.30
C VAL A 271 -11.01 2.15 10.22
N PHE A 272 -9.72 2.45 10.39
CA PHE A 272 -8.94 3.20 9.39
C PHE A 272 -8.90 2.47 8.05
N SER A 273 -8.57 1.17 8.01
CA SER A 273 -8.51 0.38 6.77
C SER A 273 -9.84 0.25 6.01
N ASN A 274 -10.98 0.58 6.63
CA ASN A 274 -12.31 0.52 6.02
C ASN A 274 -12.98 1.91 5.94
N SER A 275 -12.24 3.00 6.18
CA SER A 275 -12.75 4.38 6.18
C SER A 275 -11.84 5.31 5.37
N THR A 276 -12.16 6.61 5.35
CA THR A 276 -11.39 7.64 4.64
C THR A 276 -9.97 7.88 5.20
N ALA A 277 -9.62 7.30 6.35
CA ALA A 277 -8.28 7.31 6.91
C ALA A 277 -7.36 6.18 6.39
N GLN A 278 -7.86 5.34 5.46
CA GLN A 278 -7.12 4.21 4.89
C GLN A 278 -5.81 4.68 4.26
N SER A 279 -4.71 3.98 4.57
CA SER A 279 -3.39 4.31 4.04
C SER A 279 -2.44 3.13 4.08
N THR A 280 -1.44 3.15 3.20
CA THR A 280 -0.37 2.12 3.18
C THR A 280 0.41 2.09 4.50
N ILE A 281 0.50 3.22 5.23
CA ILE A 281 1.10 3.25 6.57
C ILE A 281 0.25 2.45 7.55
N CYS A 282 -1.05 2.71 7.65
CA CYS A 282 -1.92 1.98 8.57
C CYS A 282 -2.00 0.48 8.23
N ASP A 283 -2.13 0.13 6.94
CA ASP A 283 -2.48 -1.23 6.51
C ASP A 283 -1.31 -2.22 6.48
N LYS A 284 -0.08 -1.74 6.20
CA LYS A 284 1.11 -2.60 6.00
C LYS A 284 2.24 -2.32 6.98
N TRP A 285 2.21 -1.15 7.60
CA TRP A 285 3.37 -0.50 8.16
C TRP A 285 3.04 0.20 9.48
N ASN A 286 1.98 -0.23 10.17
CA ASN A 286 1.38 0.50 11.29
C ASN A 286 2.43 0.87 12.36
N PRO A 287 2.42 2.11 12.87
CA PRO A 287 3.42 2.55 13.83
C PRO A 287 3.23 1.95 15.24
N VAL A 288 2.07 1.37 15.54
CA VAL A 288 1.81 0.68 16.83
C VAL A 288 2.34 -0.77 16.76
N PRO A 289 3.18 -1.21 17.72
CA PRO A 289 3.69 -2.59 17.73
C PRO A 289 2.59 -3.64 17.73
N GLY A 290 2.80 -4.72 16.98
CA GLY A 290 1.90 -5.88 16.92
C GLY A 290 0.69 -5.74 15.99
N ILE A 291 0.39 -4.54 15.46
CA ILE A 291 -0.75 -4.35 14.53
C ILE A 291 -0.42 -4.88 13.13
N CYS A 292 0.77 -4.57 12.62
CA CYS A 292 1.32 -5.21 11.42
C CYS A 292 2.49 -6.10 11.84
N PRO A 293 2.32 -7.44 11.93
CA PRO A 293 3.37 -8.32 12.46
C PRO A 293 4.72 -8.17 11.76
N ASN A 294 4.72 -8.00 10.44
CA ASN A 294 5.94 -7.88 9.62
C ASN A 294 6.54 -6.44 9.58
N ALA A 295 5.93 -5.47 10.25
CA ALA A 295 6.44 -4.09 10.28
C ALA A 295 7.58 -3.93 11.30
N PRO A 296 8.52 -2.98 11.10
CA PRO A 296 9.58 -2.68 12.08
C PRO A 296 9.05 -2.36 13.48
N ALA A 297 7.89 -1.69 13.62
CA ALA A 297 7.27 -1.39 14.92
C ALA A 297 7.10 -2.64 15.80
N SER A 298 6.64 -3.75 15.20
CA SER A 298 6.49 -5.06 15.87
C SER A 298 7.81 -5.75 16.25
N HIS A 299 8.95 -5.17 15.86
CA HIS A 299 10.30 -5.70 16.08
C HIS A 299 11.21 -4.72 16.86
N GLY A 300 10.60 -3.75 17.56
CA GLY A 300 11.30 -2.69 18.30
C GLY A 300 11.86 -1.58 17.42
N TYR A 301 11.20 -1.31 16.28
CA TYR A 301 11.57 -0.36 15.23
C TYR A 301 12.95 -0.59 14.59
N ARG A 302 13.52 -1.79 14.71
CA ARG A 302 14.82 -2.13 14.09
C ARG A 302 14.68 -2.35 12.58
N GLY A 303 15.70 -1.96 11.82
CA GLY A 303 15.72 -2.04 10.37
C GLY A 303 14.84 -0.96 9.72
N GLY A 304 14.23 -1.27 8.58
CA GLY A 304 13.32 -0.35 7.88
C GLY A 304 14.01 0.89 7.31
N PHE A 305 13.31 2.03 7.32
CA PHE A 305 13.81 3.30 6.80
C PHE A 305 14.11 4.25 7.96
N LYS A 306 15.40 4.51 8.24
CA LYS A 306 15.85 5.23 9.44
C LYS A 306 15.21 6.61 9.61
N ILE A 307 14.89 6.98 10.86
CA ILE A 307 14.33 8.29 11.22
C ILE A 307 15.17 9.46 10.69
N GLN A 308 16.50 9.36 10.71
CA GLN A 308 17.39 10.41 10.21
C GLN A 308 17.31 10.57 8.67
N LEU A 309 17.12 9.46 7.94
CA LEU A 309 16.94 9.50 6.48
C LEU A 309 15.58 10.10 6.10
N MET A 310 14.54 9.82 6.90
CA MET A 310 13.24 10.48 6.72
C MET A 310 13.32 11.98 7.03
N ALA A 311 13.99 12.39 8.11
CA ALA A 311 14.20 13.79 8.43
C ALA A 311 14.94 14.54 7.29
N LYS A 312 15.99 13.92 6.72
CA LYS A 312 16.69 14.45 5.54
C LYS A 312 15.76 14.59 4.33
N ASP A 313 15.07 13.51 3.93
CA ASP A 313 14.18 13.53 2.76
C ASP A 313 13.00 14.51 2.94
N PHE A 314 12.50 14.70 4.17
CA PHE A 314 11.48 15.70 4.50
C PHE A 314 12.04 17.12 4.37
N GLY A 315 13.25 17.38 4.87
CA GLY A 315 13.93 18.68 4.73
C GLY A 315 14.23 19.05 3.27
N LEU A 316 14.61 18.06 2.45
CA LEU A 316 14.75 18.23 1.00
C LEU A 316 13.41 18.59 0.34
N ALA A 317 12.31 17.94 0.73
CA ALA A 317 10.98 18.23 0.20
C ALA A 317 10.46 19.63 0.61
N VAL A 318 10.71 20.07 1.84
CA VAL A 318 10.40 21.45 2.30
C VAL A 318 11.21 22.47 1.50
N SER A 319 12.53 22.26 1.38
CA SER A 319 13.41 23.15 0.61
C SER A 319 13.04 23.21 -0.88
N MET A 320 12.54 22.11 -1.44
CA MET A 320 12.03 22.07 -2.81
C MET A 320 10.72 22.85 -2.94
N ALA A 321 9.83 22.78 -1.95
CA ALA A 321 8.56 23.51 -1.96
C ALA A 321 8.78 25.03 -1.95
N ASP A 322 9.71 25.52 -1.13
CA ASP A 322 10.08 26.95 -1.10
C ASP A 322 10.62 27.43 -2.46
N LYS A 323 11.42 26.59 -3.15
CA LYS A 323 11.97 26.89 -4.48
C LYS A 323 10.94 26.96 -5.61
N VAL A 324 9.76 26.36 -5.43
CA VAL A 324 8.67 26.36 -6.43
C VAL A 324 7.43 27.15 -5.98
N ASP A 325 7.56 27.96 -4.92
CA ASP A 325 6.47 28.74 -4.30
C ASP A 325 5.25 27.88 -3.87
N ALA A 326 5.51 26.64 -3.45
CA ALA A 326 4.48 25.71 -2.97
C ALA A 326 4.26 25.88 -1.46
N LYS A 327 3.20 26.61 -1.09
CA LYS A 327 2.84 26.85 0.32
C LYS A 327 2.54 25.55 1.10
N LEU A 328 3.44 25.18 2.02
CA LEU A 328 3.25 24.05 2.93
C LEU A 328 2.57 24.47 4.24
N ILE A 329 1.40 23.91 4.54
CA ILE A 329 0.71 24.11 5.83
C ILE A 329 1.30 23.25 6.94
N LEU A 330 1.60 21.97 6.64
CA LEU A 330 2.09 20.99 7.61
C LEU A 330 3.62 20.82 7.60
N GLY A 331 4.33 21.46 6.67
CA GLY A 331 5.76 21.24 6.45
C GLY A 331 6.62 21.61 7.64
N ALA A 332 6.44 22.82 8.19
CA ALA A 332 7.25 23.30 9.32
C ALA A 332 7.05 22.46 10.60
N VAL A 333 5.83 21.99 10.88
CA VAL A 333 5.54 21.15 12.06
C VAL A 333 6.05 19.73 11.87
N GLY A 334 5.84 19.12 10.69
CA GLY A 334 6.34 17.79 10.38
C GLY A 334 7.87 17.71 10.40
N LEU A 335 8.55 18.70 9.79
CA LEU A 335 10.01 18.76 9.78
C LEU A 335 10.60 18.88 11.20
N ARG A 336 9.98 19.69 12.08
CA ARG A 336 10.42 19.75 13.49
C ARG A 336 10.27 18.40 14.19
N ALA A 337 9.10 17.76 14.08
CA ALA A 337 8.85 16.46 14.72
C ALA A 337 9.85 15.38 14.25
N TYR A 338 10.14 15.31 12.94
CA TYR A 338 11.13 14.37 12.41
C TYR A 338 12.56 14.72 12.81
N ASN A 339 12.95 16.00 12.84
CA ASN A 339 14.27 16.43 13.29
C ASN A 339 14.49 16.13 14.78
N GLU A 340 13.53 16.46 15.65
CA GLU A 340 13.62 16.20 17.09
C GLU A 340 13.70 14.68 17.37
N ALA A 341 12.80 13.89 16.77
CA ALA A 341 12.83 12.43 16.88
C ALA A 341 14.13 11.81 16.30
N SER A 342 14.79 12.45 15.33
CA SER A 342 16.06 11.97 14.79
C SER A 342 17.26 12.13 15.74
N GLN A 343 17.14 13.02 16.72
CA GLN A 343 18.18 13.28 17.73
C GLN A 343 17.87 12.64 19.09
N ASP A 344 16.64 12.23 19.37
CA ASP A 344 16.32 11.43 20.56
C ASP A 344 17.05 10.08 20.51
N SER A 345 17.84 9.80 21.55
CA SER A 345 18.61 8.56 21.72
C SER A 345 17.75 7.29 21.72
N LYS A 346 16.45 7.39 22.06
CA LYS A 346 15.48 6.28 22.04
C LYS A 346 14.91 5.98 20.65
N CYS A 347 15.14 6.88 19.70
CA CYS A 347 14.59 6.87 18.34
C CYS A 347 15.68 6.78 17.26
N ARG A 348 16.89 7.26 17.56
CA ARG A 348 18.04 7.27 16.65
C ARG A 348 18.35 5.88 16.08
N ASP A 349 18.66 5.83 14.78
CA ASP A 349 18.99 4.63 14.02
C ASP A 349 17.90 3.55 13.93
N LEU A 350 16.70 3.84 14.43
CA LEU A 350 15.48 3.05 14.26
C LEU A 350 14.64 3.59 13.08
N ASP A 351 13.69 2.76 12.64
CA ASP A 351 12.75 3.08 11.58
C ASP A 351 11.92 4.34 11.88
N SER A 352 11.64 5.15 10.86
CA SER A 352 10.96 6.44 10.94
C SER A 352 9.57 6.44 11.58
N ARG A 353 8.94 5.28 11.76
CA ARG A 353 7.67 5.11 12.51
C ARG A 353 7.85 5.05 14.02
N VAL A 354 9.10 5.03 14.51
CA VAL A 354 9.44 5.27 15.92
C VAL A 354 8.99 6.65 16.41
N LEU A 355 8.51 7.52 15.50
CA LEU A 355 7.78 8.73 15.85
C LEU A 355 6.59 8.49 16.80
N TYR A 356 5.96 7.29 16.78
CA TYR A 356 4.97 6.90 17.79
C TYR A 356 5.54 6.79 19.21
N ARG A 357 6.77 6.29 19.36
CA ARG A 357 7.52 6.33 20.63
C ARG A 357 7.82 7.76 21.06
N TYR A 358 8.29 8.59 20.12
CA TYR A 358 8.64 9.99 20.37
C TYR A 358 7.45 10.79 20.95
N ILE A 359 6.23 10.60 20.42
CA ILE A 359 5.01 11.25 20.93
C ILE A 359 4.43 10.58 22.20
N GLY A 360 5.16 9.67 22.84
CA GLY A 360 4.73 8.98 24.06
C GLY A 360 3.61 7.95 23.84
N GLY A 361 3.57 7.31 22.68
CA GLY A 361 2.62 6.23 22.39
C GLY A 361 2.87 4.98 23.25
N ASN A 362 1.79 4.30 23.65
CA ASN A 362 1.88 3.06 24.41
C ASN A 362 2.29 1.88 23.51
N GLU A 363 3.51 1.37 23.69
CA GLU A 363 4.04 0.20 22.98
C GLU A 363 3.64 -1.12 23.65
N ASP A 364 3.49 -1.14 24.99
CA ASP A 364 3.24 -2.33 25.81
C ASP A 364 1.75 -2.69 25.96
N TRP A 365 0.88 -2.16 25.10
CA TRP A 365 -0.58 -2.31 25.17
C TRP A 365 -1.07 -3.78 25.22
N GLN A 366 -0.27 -4.72 24.74
CA GLN A 366 -0.56 -6.16 24.80
C GLN A 366 -0.35 -6.76 26.20
N MET A 367 0.61 -6.26 26.98
CA MET A 367 0.92 -6.77 28.33
C MET A 367 -0.23 -6.54 29.33
N PHE A 368 -0.99 -5.47 29.11
CA PHE A 368 -2.16 -5.12 29.92
C PHE A 368 -3.39 -6.02 29.64
N GLN A 369 -3.43 -6.78 28.54
CA GLN A 369 -4.53 -7.74 28.28
C GLN A 369 -4.32 -9.09 28.98
N PHE A 370 -3.09 -9.46 29.38
CA PHE A 370 -2.81 -10.74 30.05
C PHE A 370 -2.96 -10.71 31.57
N HIS A 371 -3.03 -9.53 32.18
CA HIS A 371 -3.36 -9.40 33.60
C HIS A 371 -4.88 -9.46 33.81
N GLY A 372 -5.44 -10.67 33.62
CA GLY A 372 -6.85 -11.01 33.90
C GLY A 372 -7.19 -11.02 35.40
N GLY A 373 -6.74 -10.00 36.14
CA GLY A 373 -6.97 -9.81 37.57
C GLY A 373 -7.90 -8.63 37.82
N SER A 374 -9.21 -8.88 37.82
CA SER A 374 -10.28 -7.99 38.28
C SER A 374 -10.40 -6.60 37.62
N ILE A 375 -11.43 -6.44 36.78
CA ILE A 375 -11.92 -5.12 36.36
C ILE A 375 -12.72 -4.50 37.53
N ALA A 376 -12.01 -4.12 38.60
CA ALA A 376 -12.60 -3.51 39.81
C ALA A 376 -11.87 -2.24 40.29
N SER A 377 -10.76 -1.83 39.64
CA SER A 377 -9.96 -0.67 40.06
C SER A 377 -10.14 0.59 39.22
N THR A 378 -10.83 0.53 38.07
CA THR A 378 -11.03 1.70 37.18
C THR A 378 -12.36 2.43 37.41
N VAL A 379 -13.00 2.28 38.58
CA VAL A 379 -14.26 2.98 38.94
C VAL A 379 -14.03 4.12 39.96
N SER A 380 -12.87 4.20 40.61
CA SER A 380 -12.64 5.13 41.75
C SER A 380 -12.41 6.61 41.37
N LEU A 381 -12.32 6.97 40.09
CA LEU A 381 -12.12 8.37 39.66
C LEU A 381 -13.42 9.14 39.37
N ILE A 382 -14.59 8.52 39.53
CA ILE A 382 -15.90 9.20 39.44
C ILE A 382 -16.62 9.24 40.80
N GLU A 383 -16.42 8.25 41.67
CA GLU A 383 -17.12 8.16 42.97
C GLU A 383 -16.59 9.10 44.07
N HIS A 384 -15.45 9.76 43.88
CA HIS A 384 -14.97 10.80 44.80
C HIS A 384 -15.60 12.19 44.57
N ALA A 385 -16.52 12.34 43.61
CA ALA A 385 -17.16 13.62 43.29
C ALA A 385 -18.58 13.82 43.86
N GLN A 386 -19.11 12.87 44.66
CA GLN A 386 -20.52 12.88 45.08
C GLN A 386 -20.79 12.66 46.58
N GLN A 387 -19.80 12.83 47.47
CA GLN A 387 -20.02 12.81 48.92
C GLN A 387 -19.36 13.98 49.65
N THR A 388 -20.06 15.10 49.73
CA THR A 388 -20.05 16.02 50.89
C THR A 388 -21.22 17.00 50.77
N PRO A 389 -22.08 17.16 51.80
CA PRO A 389 -23.10 18.20 51.81
C PRO A 389 -22.47 19.58 52.09
N SER A 390 -23.24 20.62 51.75
CA SER A 390 -22.86 22.03 51.77
C SER A 390 -22.25 22.55 53.08
N GLU A 391 -21.18 23.33 52.97
CA GLU A 391 -20.95 24.48 53.85
C GLU A 391 -20.29 25.63 53.06
N THR A 392 -20.60 26.87 53.43
CA THR A 392 -20.38 28.07 52.61
C THR A 392 -19.24 28.95 53.14
N VAL A 393 -18.17 29.17 52.36
CA VAL A 393 -17.31 30.38 52.43
C VAL A 393 -16.70 30.68 51.05
N ALA A 394 -16.61 31.96 50.67
CA ALA A 394 -16.02 32.42 49.41
C ALA A 394 -14.47 32.53 49.46
N PRO A 395 -13.74 32.47 48.33
CA PRO A 395 -12.29 32.30 48.34
C PRO A 395 -11.51 33.61 48.53
N SER A 396 -10.47 33.56 49.36
CA SER A 396 -9.43 34.61 49.42
C SER A 396 -8.03 34.01 49.45
N SER A 397 -7.16 34.54 48.58
CA SER A 397 -5.69 34.45 48.58
C SER A 397 -5.01 33.08 48.80
N LEU A 398 -4.31 32.61 47.76
CA LEU A 398 -2.91 32.23 47.92
C LEU A 398 -2.12 32.50 46.62
N ARG A 399 -1.01 33.22 46.78
CA ARG A 399 -0.26 33.89 45.71
C ARG A 399 1.10 33.21 45.60
N ALA A 400 1.36 32.49 44.50
CA ALA A 400 2.65 31.84 44.29
C ALA A 400 3.76 32.91 44.12
N THR A 401 4.85 32.76 44.87
CA THR A 401 5.97 33.69 44.85
C THR A 401 7.01 33.21 43.84
N LEU A 402 7.26 34.03 42.80
CA LEU A 402 8.44 33.90 41.94
C LEU A 402 9.51 34.88 42.39
N LEU A 403 10.75 34.40 42.45
CA LEU A 403 11.92 35.15 42.91
C LEU A 403 12.27 36.29 41.93
N GLN A 404 12.49 37.48 42.47
CA GLN A 404 13.05 38.63 41.74
C GLN A 404 14.56 38.77 42.01
N PRO A 405 15.33 39.31 41.05
CA PRO A 405 16.47 40.18 41.34
C PRO A 405 16.07 41.67 41.30
N LYS A 406 16.73 42.50 42.11
CA LYS A 406 16.50 43.96 42.22
C LYS A 406 17.19 44.79 41.11
N PRO A 407 16.77 46.05 40.88
CA PRO A 407 17.29 46.92 39.82
C PRO A 407 18.35 47.96 40.28
N GLU A 408 18.72 48.85 39.34
CA GLU A 408 19.67 49.99 39.37
C GLU A 408 21.13 49.65 38.95
N SER A 409 21.81 50.38 38.06
CA SER A 409 21.57 51.73 37.47
C SER A 409 22.17 51.92 36.05
N SER A 410 21.51 52.74 35.21
CA SER A 410 21.99 53.55 34.03
C SER A 410 23.19 53.04 33.18
N LYS A 411 23.11 52.88 31.84
CA LYS A 411 22.98 53.97 30.85
C LYS A 411 22.76 53.46 29.40
N ASP A 412 22.07 54.28 28.61
CA ASP A 412 22.22 54.59 27.17
C ASP A 412 22.09 53.53 26.04
N MET A 413 21.06 53.80 25.22
CA MET A 413 21.00 53.73 23.73
C MET A 413 20.70 52.44 22.95
N ALA A 414 19.59 52.52 22.18
CA ALA A 414 19.26 51.85 20.90
C ALA A 414 19.06 50.31 20.91
N SER A 415 18.09 49.71 20.19
CA SER A 415 17.11 50.23 19.22
C SER A 415 15.87 49.33 19.08
N SER A 416 14.69 49.95 18.94
CA SER A 416 13.48 49.45 18.25
C SER A 416 12.97 48.03 18.55
N ASP A 417 12.10 47.90 19.56
CA ASP A 417 11.03 46.88 19.56
C ASP A 417 9.91 47.31 18.61
N LEU A 418 9.60 46.50 17.59
CA LEU A 418 8.35 46.60 16.84
C LEU A 418 7.46 45.40 17.18
N GLN A 419 6.41 45.63 17.97
CA GLN A 419 5.43 44.60 18.32
C GLN A 419 4.62 44.17 17.09
N CYS A 420 4.97 43.03 16.48
CA CYS A 420 4.11 42.38 15.50
C CYS A 420 2.87 41.78 16.18
N ARG A 421 1.79 42.56 16.25
CA ARG A 421 0.44 42.05 16.50
C ARG A 421 0.00 41.20 15.31
N PHE A 422 -0.46 39.98 15.55
CA PHE A 422 -1.12 39.17 14.51
C PHE A 422 -2.51 39.76 14.20
N PRO A 423 -2.81 40.13 12.93
CA PRO A 423 -4.18 40.44 12.53
C PRO A 423 -4.94 39.16 12.20
N THR A 424 -6.06 38.92 12.89
CA THR A 424 -7.08 37.96 12.45
C THR A 424 -7.85 38.53 11.26
N PRO A 425 -7.87 37.87 10.09
CA PRO A 425 -8.68 38.33 8.97
C PRO A 425 -10.17 38.03 9.23
N VAL A 426 -10.95 39.09 9.43
CA VAL A 426 -12.42 39.05 9.36
C VAL A 426 -12.80 39.11 7.87
N TYR A 427 -13.54 38.13 7.38
CA TYR A 427 -14.06 38.15 6.01
C TYR A 427 -15.37 38.93 5.95
N GLU A 428 -15.35 40.10 5.33
CA GLU A 428 -16.54 40.86 4.98
C GLU A 428 -17.05 40.43 3.59
N VAL A 429 -18.25 39.87 3.50
CA VAL A 429 -18.83 39.41 2.23
C VAL A 429 -19.60 40.55 1.56
N THR A 430 -18.92 41.32 0.71
CA THR A 430 -19.59 42.33 -0.14
C THR A 430 -20.29 41.64 -1.33
N ALA A 431 -21.61 41.50 -1.27
CA ALA A 431 -22.40 41.02 -2.39
C ALA A 431 -22.45 42.06 -3.53
N ARG A 432 -21.83 41.77 -4.68
CA ARG A 432 -22.05 42.52 -5.91
C ARG A 432 -23.34 42.04 -6.59
N LYS A 433 -24.28 42.97 -6.82
CA LYS A 433 -25.34 42.77 -7.81
C LYS A 433 -24.72 42.72 -9.21
N GLN A 434 -25.15 41.76 -10.03
CA GLN A 434 -25.03 41.84 -11.49
C GLN A 434 -26.42 41.72 -12.12
N ASP A 435 -26.63 42.53 -13.14
CA ASP A 435 -27.89 42.69 -13.88
C ASP A 435 -27.94 41.71 -15.08
N PRO A 436 -29.09 41.15 -15.47
CA PRO A 436 -29.13 40.00 -16.37
C PRO A 436 -29.41 40.38 -17.83
N ALA A 437 -28.39 40.38 -18.69
CA ALA A 437 -28.59 40.36 -20.15
C ALA A 437 -27.42 39.75 -20.95
N THR A 438 -27.80 39.00 -21.98
CA THR A 438 -27.01 38.47 -23.13
C THR A 438 -26.63 36.99 -23.09
N ILE A 439 -27.52 36.17 -23.65
CA ILE A 439 -27.28 34.82 -24.17
C ILE A 439 -27.29 34.92 -25.71
N MET A 440 -26.40 34.23 -26.45
CA MET A 440 -26.73 33.47 -27.70
C MET A 440 -25.52 32.92 -28.49
N ARG A 441 -25.80 31.83 -29.24
CA ARG A 441 -24.99 31.09 -30.26
C ARG A 441 -23.87 30.21 -29.64
N GLY A 442 -23.80 28.88 -29.82
CA GLY A 442 -24.44 27.93 -30.77
C GLY A 442 -23.41 27.42 -31.79
N ALA A 443 -23.37 26.17 -32.30
CA ALA A 443 -24.13 24.91 -32.11
C ALA A 443 -23.19 23.73 -32.51
N PHE A 444 -23.38 22.46 -32.11
CA PHE A 444 -24.13 21.35 -32.78
C PHE A 444 -23.64 20.04 -32.08
N GLY A 445 -24.36 18.91 -31.95
CA GLY A 445 -25.74 18.52 -32.24
C GLY A 445 -25.95 17.01 -31.98
N SER A 446 -27.05 16.62 -31.31
CA SER A 446 -27.51 15.21 -31.11
C SER A 446 -28.43 14.74 -32.28
N PRO A 447 -28.87 13.46 -32.38
CA PRO A 447 -30.06 12.92 -31.65
C PRO A 447 -29.92 11.39 -31.35
N PHE A 448 -30.88 10.57 -30.87
CA PHE A 448 -32.25 10.65 -30.27
C PHE A 448 -32.19 9.97 -28.87
N ARG A 449 -33.16 9.98 -27.91
CA ARG A 449 -34.63 10.20 -27.76
C ARG A 449 -35.55 8.95 -27.86
N GLY A 450 -36.39 8.77 -26.83
CA GLY A 450 -37.44 7.75 -26.72
C GLY A 450 -38.09 7.74 -25.32
N ASP A 451 -39.18 8.49 -25.13
CA ASP A 451 -39.81 8.81 -23.83
C ASP A 451 -41.03 7.94 -23.47
N VAL A 452 -41.25 7.68 -22.17
CA VAL A 452 -42.55 7.63 -21.43
C VAL A 452 -42.26 7.50 -19.91
N GLY A 453 -42.92 8.17 -18.96
CA GLY A 453 -43.98 9.19 -18.98
C GLY A 453 -44.15 9.82 -17.58
N LEU A 454 -44.87 10.96 -17.48
CA LEU A 454 -44.96 11.85 -16.29
C LEU A 454 -46.08 11.48 -15.30
N CYS A 455 -45.95 11.93 -14.02
CA CYS A 455 -46.88 12.86 -13.35
C CYS A 455 -46.60 13.03 -11.84
N GLY A 456 -46.72 14.26 -11.29
CA GLY A 456 -46.75 14.55 -9.84
C GLY A 456 -45.93 15.78 -9.42
N GLU A 457 -46.58 16.93 -9.21
CA GLU A 457 -45.94 18.20 -8.86
C GLU A 457 -45.74 18.42 -7.34
N SER A 458 -44.80 19.29 -6.96
CA SER A 458 -44.75 19.96 -5.64
C SER A 458 -43.96 21.29 -5.71
N PRO A 459 -44.41 22.38 -5.04
CA PRO A 459 -43.81 23.72 -5.15
C PRO A 459 -42.59 23.95 -4.22
N PRO A 460 -41.80 25.02 -4.44
CA PRO A 460 -40.50 25.21 -3.78
C PRO A 460 -40.59 25.86 -2.38
N CYS A 461 -39.76 25.36 -1.45
CA CYS A 461 -39.56 25.98 -0.14
C CYS A 461 -38.66 27.23 -0.22
N GLY A 462 -39.11 28.34 0.36
CA GLY A 462 -38.31 29.55 0.55
C GLY A 462 -37.49 29.52 1.85
N ASN A 463 -36.36 30.23 1.85
CA ASN A 463 -35.47 30.37 3.01
C ASN A 463 -36.15 31.11 4.18
N LEU A 464 -35.96 30.64 5.41
CA LEU A 464 -36.19 31.44 6.61
C LEU A 464 -34.95 31.41 7.52
N VAL A 465 -34.49 32.60 7.90
CA VAL A 465 -33.34 32.81 8.79
C VAL A 465 -33.78 32.66 10.25
N VAL A 466 -32.99 31.95 11.06
CA VAL A 466 -33.25 31.80 12.50
C VAL A 466 -32.43 32.84 13.27
N GLU A 467 -33.10 33.85 13.83
CA GLU A 467 -32.50 34.80 14.79
C GLU A 467 -32.68 34.24 16.22
N MET A 468 -31.60 34.11 17.00
CA MET A 468 -31.68 33.69 18.41
C MET A 468 -31.90 34.89 19.32
N ARG A 469 -32.92 34.81 20.20
CA ARG A 469 -33.10 35.71 21.35
C ARG A 469 -33.32 34.91 22.65
N PRO A 470 -32.92 35.44 23.81
CA PRO A 470 -32.81 34.66 25.05
C PRO A 470 -34.17 34.33 25.67
N ALA A 471 -34.24 33.18 26.34
CA ALA A 471 -35.46 32.66 26.94
C ALA A 471 -35.90 33.47 28.18
N SER A 472 -37.05 34.15 28.09
CA SER A 472 -37.78 34.70 29.24
C SER A 472 -38.90 33.75 29.67
N ARG A 473 -39.08 33.61 30.99
CA ARG A 473 -40.09 32.76 31.67
C ARG A 473 -41.46 32.76 30.99
N PHE A 474 -42.04 31.57 30.82
CA PHE A 474 -43.47 31.39 30.58
C PHE A 474 -44.22 31.25 31.91
N GLN A 475 -45.28 32.03 32.10
CA GLN A 475 -46.28 31.82 33.15
C GLN A 475 -47.44 30.97 32.61
N ILE A 476 -48.08 30.19 33.48
CA ILE A 476 -49.21 29.33 33.14
C ILE A 476 -50.52 30.06 33.51
N PRO A 477 -51.52 30.15 32.61
CA PRO A 477 -52.86 30.63 32.94
C PRO A 477 -53.66 29.60 33.76
N ASP A 478 -54.51 30.09 34.65
CA ASP A 478 -55.25 29.29 35.63
C ASP A 478 -56.69 28.96 35.17
N HIS A 479 -57.31 28.00 35.87
CA HIS A 479 -58.73 27.65 35.91
C HIS A 479 -59.27 26.78 34.75
N SER A 480 -60.17 25.81 34.98
CA SER A 480 -60.57 25.12 36.23
C SER A 480 -61.50 23.95 35.88
N HIS A 481 -61.20 22.72 36.30
CA HIS A 481 -62.21 21.68 36.57
C HIS A 481 -61.68 20.63 37.55
N SER A 482 -62.55 20.14 38.42
CA SER A 482 -62.19 19.28 39.57
C SER A 482 -61.76 17.88 39.15
N VAL A 483 -60.49 17.54 39.41
CA VAL A 483 -60.01 16.15 39.31
C VAL A 483 -60.40 15.40 40.58
N SER A 484 -61.29 14.42 40.44
CA SER A 484 -61.60 13.47 41.50
C SER A 484 -60.35 12.64 41.85
N ILE A 485 -60.06 12.53 43.15
CA ILE A 485 -58.93 11.75 43.65
C ILE A 485 -59.21 10.26 43.40
N LEU A 486 -58.74 9.75 42.25
CA LEU A 486 -58.64 8.31 42.03
C LEU A 486 -57.60 7.76 43.01
N LYS A 487 -58.04 6.88 43.90
CA LYS A 487 -57.19 6.18 44.87
C LYS A 487 -56.01 5.54 44.12
N GLN A 488 -54.80 5.71 44.67
CA GLN A 488 -53.61 5.00 44.20
C GLN A 488 -53.91 3.50 44.05
N PRO A 489 -53.46 2.84 42.97
CA PRO A 489 -53.67 1.42 42.81
C PRO A 489 -52.92 0.70 43.94
N THR A 490 -53.68 0.04 44.82
CA THR A 490 -53.12 -0.89 45.81
C THR A 490 -52.20 -1.88 45.11
N ARG A 491 -50.98 -2.06 45.63
CA ARG A 491 -50.04 -3.10 45.15
C ARG A 491 -50.83 -4.41 44.98
N ARG A 492 -50.84 -4.97 43.76
CA ARG A 492 -51.35 -6.33 43.57
C ARG A 492 -50.54 -7.25 44.48
N PRO A 493 -51.17 -8.21 45.18
CA PRO A 493 -50.42 -9.25 45.86
C PRO A 493 -49.56 -10.00 44.84
N PHE A 494 -48.35 -10.38 45.24
CA PHE A 494 -47.48 -11.22 44.42
C PHE A 494 -48.16 -12.57 44.22
N SER A 495 -48.74 -12.80 43.05
CA SER A 495 -49.27 -14.11 42.66
C SER A 495 -48.09 -15.06 42.46
N THR A 496 -48.07 -16.16 43.20
CA THR A 496 -47.04 -17.22 43.09
C THR A 496 -47.16 -18.07 41.81
N GLU A 497 -47.80 -17.56 40.76
CA GLU A 497 -47.89 -18.17 39.42
C GLU A 497 -46.73 -17.72 38.53
N ASN A 498 -45.49 -17.95 38.98
CA ASN A 498 -44.29 -17.62 38.20
C ASN A 498 -43.68 -18.83 37.47
N THR A 499 -44.42 -19.94 37.37
CA THR A 499 -44.11 -21.07 36.48
C THR A 499 -44.08 -20.63 35.01
N ASN A 500 -45.03 -19.81 34.59
CA ASN A 500 -45.31 -19.48 33.19
C ASN A 500 -44.16 -18.71 32.49
N MET A 501 -43.28 -18.00 33.20
CA MET A 501 -42.15 -17.30 32.56
C MET A 501 -40.96 -18.23 32.30
N ALA A 502 -40.69 -19.18 33.20
CA ALA A 502 -39.71 -20.24 32.98
C ALA A 502 -40.17 -21.18 31.86
N ASP A 503 -41.46 -21.56 31.85
CA ASP A 503 -42.06 -22.40 30.80
C ASP A 503 -42.02 -21.72 29.42
N LYS A 504 -42.28 -20.41 29.36
CA LYS A 504 -42.15 -19.63 28.10
C LYS A 504 -40.70 -19.50 27.62
N LEU A 505 -39.75 -19.30 28.54
CA LEU A 505 -38.33 -19.25 28.18
C LEU A 505 -37.87 -20.62 27.67
N ALA A 506 -38.19 -21.71 28.38
CA ALA A 506 -37.90 -23.07 27.95
C ALA A 506 -38.57 -23.43 26.61
N ALA A 507 -39.82 -23.03 26.39
CA ALA A 507 -40.53 -23.24 25.12
C ALA A 507 -39.94 -22.42 23.95
N ASN A 508 -39.37 -21.24 24.22
CA ASN A 508 -38.63 -20.47 23.21
C ASN A 508 -37.28 -21.12 22.92
N THR A 509 -36.51 -21.50 23.93
CA THR A 509 -35.23 -22.21 23.76
C THR A 509 -35.41 -23.56 23.06
N ALA A 510 -36.51 -24.28 23.30
CA ALA A 510 -36.84 -25.50 22.57
C ALA A 510 -37.11 -25.23 21.07
N LYS A 511 -37.85 -24.16 20.74
CA LYS A 511 -38.09 -23.75 19.34
C LYS A 511 -36.81 -23.25 18.65
N GLU A 512 -35.94 -22.55 19.38
CA GLU A 512 -34.63 -22.13 18.89
C GLU A 512 -33.76 -23.36 18.57
N ALA A 513 -33.68 -24.33 19.49
CA ALA A 513 -32.96 -25.59 19.27
C ALA A 513 -33.53 -26.40 18.08
N GLU A 514 -34.86 -26.46 17.92
CA GLU A 514 -35.51 -27.09 16.78
C GLU A 514 -35.21 -26.36 15.46
N ALA A 515 -35.17 -25.02 15.46
CA ALA A 515 -34.82 -24.21 14.29
C ALA A 515 -33.34 -24.40 13.89
N HIS A 516 -32.42 -24.37 14.86
CA HIS A 516 -31.00 -24.68 14.65
C HIS A 516 -30.82 -26.07 14.05
N LYS A 517 -31.40 -27.10 14.69
CA LYS A 517 -31.35 -28.48 14.18
C LYS A 517 -31.91 -28.61 12.76
N THR A 518 -33.04 -27.96 12.47
CA THR A 518 -33.66 -27.96 11.13
C THR A 518 -32.76 -27.31 10.08
N LEU A 519 -32.13 -26.18 10.39
CA LEU A 519 -31.19 -25.51 9.49
C LEU A 519 -29.89 -26.33 9.33
N TYR A 520 -29.41 -26.95 10.40
CA TYR A 520 -28.18 -27.73 10.40
C TYR A 520 -28.35 -29.02 9.60
N ASP A 521 -29.39 -29.83 9.87
CA ASP A 521 -29.66 -31.08 9.14
C ASP A 521 -29.84 -30.83 7.63
N LYS A 522 -30.61 -29.79 7.29
CA LYS A 522 -30.85 -29.37 5.90
C LYS A 522 -29.58 -28.84 5.25
N GLY A 523 -28.81 -28.04 5.98
CA GLY A 523 -27.56 -27.45 5.51
C GLY A 523 -26.46 -28.48 5.30
N LEU A 524 -26.34 -29.46 6.20
CA LEU A 524 -25.39 -30.54 6.11
C LEU A 524 -25.63 -31.38 4.85
N LYS A 525 -26.88 -31.80 4.62
CA LYS A 525 -27.27 -32.49 3.38
C LYS A 525 -26.89 -31.69 2.13
N LEU A 526 -27.23 -30.40 2.09
CA LEU A 526 -26.93 -29.55 0.94
C LEU A 526 -25.42 -29.32 0.73
N ARG A 527 -24.67 -29.21 1.83
CA ARG A 527 -23.21 -29.06 1.86
C ARG A 527 -22.52 -30.29 1.26
N TYR A 528 -23.01 -31.50 1.58
CA TYR A 528 -22.56 -32.75 0.94
C TYR A 528 -22.87 -32.78 -0.56
N GLU A 529 -24.12 -32.48 -0.94
CA GLU A 529 -24.55 -32.48 -2.35
C GLU A 529 -23.75 -31.50 -3.24
N VAL A 530 -23.31 -30.36 -2.70
CA VAL A 530 -22.52 -29.38 -3.45
C VAL A 530 -21.02 -29.62 -3.34
N ALA A 531 -20.45 -29.63 -2.13
CA ALA A 531 -19.00 -29.63 -1.95
C ALA A 531 -18.36 -31.03 -2.05
N GLY A 532 -19.17 -32.10 -1.97
CA GLY A 532 -18.73 -33.48 -2.09
C GLY A 532 -18.19 -34.08 -0.78
N THR A 533 -18.44 -35.38 -0.59
CA THR A 533 -18.19 -36.13 0.66
C THR A 533 -16.79 -35.93 1.24
N SER A 534 -15.74 -36.15 0.44
CA SER A 534 -14.35 -36.01 0.88
C SER A 534 -14.01 -34.63 1.47
N TYR A 535 -14.56 -33.55 0.91
CA TYR A 535 -14.32 -32.19 1.42
C TYR A 535 -15.08 -31.94 2.72
N VAL A 536 -16.34 -32.38 2.80
CA VAL A 536 -17.18 -32.14 3.97
C VAL A 536 -16.69 -32.94 5.17
N ASP A 537 -16.34 -34.21 4.98
CA ASP A 537 -15.81 -35.06 6.05
C ASP A 537 -14.49 -34.50 6.60
N ALA A 538 -13.57 -34.07 5.72
CA ALA A 538 -12.33 -33.42 6.13
C ALA A 538 -12.58 -32.09 6.89
N ALA A 539 -13.56 -31.30 6.47
CA ALA A 539 -13.91 -30.03 7.12
C ALA A 539 -14.58 -30.23 8.49
N LEU A 540 -15.40 -31.27 8.65
CA LEU A 540 -16.01 -31.62 9.94
C LEU A 540 -14.98 -32.22 10.91
N ALA A 541 -14.12 -33.11 10.42
CA ALA A 541 -13.03 -33.67 11.22
C ALA A 541 -12.06 -32.58 11.70
N GLY A 542 -11.64 -31.67 10.82
CA GLY A 542 -10.76 -30.54 11.16
C GLY A 542 -11.41 -29.45 12.03
N GLY A 543 -12.75 -29.37 12.05
CA GLY A 543 -13.51 -28.43 12.87
C GLY A 543 -14.10 -29.03 14.16
N SER A 544 -13.63 -30.19 14.58
CA SER A 544 -14.25 -31.00 15.65
C SER A 544 -14.00 -30.52 17.09
N SER A 545 -13.03 -29.62 17.31
CA SER A 545 -12.73 -29.08 18.64
C SER A 545 -13.82 -28.13 19.14
N ASP A 546 -13.98 -28.01 20.47
CA ASP A 546 -15.00 -27.13 21.08
C ASP A 546 -14.85 -25.65 20.66
N PHE A 547 -13.63 -25.22 20.31
CA PHE A 547 -13.36 -23.89 19.76
C PHE A 547 -13.82 -23.72 18.30
N ALA A 548 -13.65 -24.75 17.46
CA ALA A 548 -13.96 -24.66 16.03
C ALA A 548 -15.40 -25.05 15.68
N ARG A 549 -16.05 -25.87 16.52
CA ARG A 549 -17.39 -26.42 16.28
C ARG A 549 -18.47 -25.35 16.05
N PRO A 550 -18.58 -24.26 16.86
CA PRO A 550 -19.59 -23.22 16.63
C PRO A 550 -19.47 -22.55 15.26
N MET A 551 -18.26 -22.47 14.70
CA MET A 551 -18.04 -21.93 13.35
C MET A 551 -18.47 -22.92 12.26
N GLN A 552 -18.29 -24.23 12.47
CA GLN A 552 -18.81 -25.25 11.53
C GLN A 552 -20.33 -25.33 11.55
N GLU A 553 -20.95 -25.21 12.73
CA GLU A 553 -22.39 -25.13 12.91
C GLU A 553 -22.96 -23.90 12.19
N LEU A 554 -22.43 -22.71 12.48
CA LEU A 554 -22.83 -21.47 11.81
C LEU A 554 -22.68 -21.52 10.29
N VAL A 555 -21.57 -22.06 9.76
CA VAL A 555 -21.39 -22.22 8.30
C VAL A 555 -22.42 -23.19 7.72
N THR A 556 -22.70 -24.30 8.41
CA THR A 556 -23.65 -25.32 7.96
C THR A 556 -25.08 -24.76 7.93
N GLU A 557 -25.51 -24.07 8.98
CA GLU A 557 -26.83 -23.46 9.07
C GLU A 557 -26.98 -22.23 8.15
N ALA A 558 -26.13 -21.22 8.29
CA ALA A 558 -26.32 -19.93 7.63
C ALA A 558 -26.02 -19.99 6.12
N CYS A 559 -24.90 -20.60 5.72
CA CYS A 559 -24.55 -20.69 4.30
C CYS A 559 -25.42 -21.73 3.61
N TRP A 560 -25.45 -22.97 4.12
CA TRP A 560 -26.06 -24.09 3.41
C TRP A 560 -27.55 -24.28 3.73
N GLY A 561 -27.93 -24.29 5.02
CA GLY A 561 -29.31 -24.50 5.46
C GLY A 561 -30.27 -23.36 5.12
N SER A 562 -29.76 -22.12 5.19
CA SER A 562 -30.45 -20.88 4.85
C SER A 562 -30.15 -20.45 3.41
N VAL A 563 -29.03 -19.73 3.15
CA VAL A 563 -28.85 -18.94 1.92
C VAL A 563 -28.87 -19.79 0.64
N TRP A 564 -28.13 -20.89 0.61
CA TRP A 564 -28.08 -21.79 -0.55
C TRP A 564 -29.37 -22.56 -0.79
N ALA A 565 -30.14 -22.84 0.27
CA ALA A 565 -31.41 -23.55 0.18
C ALA A 565 -32.62 -22.63 -0.13
N ARG A 566 -32.41 -21.34 -0.40
CA ARG A 566 -33.47 -20.42 -0.84
C ARG A 566 -33.84 -20.67 -2.32
N PRO A 567 -35.13 -20.56 -2.69
CA PRO A 567 -35.52 -20.47 -4.10
C PRO A 567 -35.00 -19.17 -4.74
N GLY A 568 -35.07 -19.08 -6.08
CA GLY A 568 -34.79 -17.87 -6.86
C GLY A 568 -33.48 -17.90 -7.66
N LEU A 569 -32.45 -18.60 -7.19
CA LEU A 569 -31.24 -18.89 -7.97
C LEU A 569 -30.94 -20.39 -7.94
N GLU A 570 -30.63 -20.95 -9.11
CA GLU A 570 -30.18 -22.32 -9.27
C GLU A 570 -28.83 -22.55 -8.58
N ARG A 571 -28.57 -23.80 -8.18
CA ARG A 571 -27.28 -24.16 -7.54
C ARG A 571 -26.07 -23.88 -8.44
N LYS A 572 -26.23 -24.05 -9.76
CA LYS A 572 -25.24 -23.68 -10.77
C LYS A 572 -24.90 -22.19 -10.70
N GLN A 573 -25.91 -21.33 -10.78
CA GLN A 573 -25.77 -19.87 -10.71
C GLN A 573 -25.10 -19.43 -9.39
N ARG A 574 -25.50 -20.03 -8.26
CA ARG A 574 -24.88 -19.78 -6.94
C ARG A 574 -23.41 -20.17 -6.89
N SER A 575 -23.04 -21.29 -7.52
CA SER A 575 -21.65 -21.73 -7.61
C SER A 575 -20.80 -20.75 -8.43
N LEU A 576 -21.30 -20.30 -9.59
CA LEU A 576 -20.59 -19.32 -10.43
C LEU A 576 -20.43 -17.96 -9.73
N LEU A 577 -21.47 -17.46 -9.04
CA LEU A 577 -21.37 -16.25 -8.22
C LEU A 577 -20.32 -16.40 -7.11
N ASN A 578 -20.28 -17.55 -6.42
CA ASN A 578 -19.25 -17.81 -5.41
C ASN A 578 -17.85 -17.88 -6.01
N ILE A 579 -17.67 -18.48 -7.20
CA ILE A 579 -16.39 -18.49 -7.93
C ILE A 579 -15.92 -17.06 -8.20
N ALA A 580 -16.80 -16.19 -8.73
CA ALA A 580 -16.45 -14.79 -8.98
C ALA A 580 -16.07 -14.04 -7.70
N MET A 581 -16.85 -14.18 -6.62
CA MET A 581 -16.58 -13.52 -5.34
C MET A 581 -15.29 -14.04 -4.67
N LEU A 582 -15.02 -15.35 -4.72
CA LEU A 582 -13.84 -15.95 -4.08
C LEU A 582 -12.56 -15.70 -4.88
N CYS A 583 -12.67 -15.54 -6.20
CA CYS A 583 -11.63 -14.98 -7.05
C CYS A 583 -11.33 -13.53 -6.65
N ALA A 584 -12.35 -12.66 -6.57
CA ALA A 584 -12.21 -11.26 -6.17
C ALA A 584 -11.57 -11.08 -4.78
N LEU A 585 -11.96 -11.92 -3.81
CA LEU A 585 -11.42 -11.91 -2.45
C LEU A 585 -10.04 -12.59 -2.33
N ASN A 586 -9.52 -13.18 -3.41
CA ASN A 586 -8.29 -13.97 -3.44
C ASN A 586 -8.26 -15.03 -2.33
N ARG A 587 -9.25 -15.95 -2.35
CA ARG A 587 -9.44 -17.02 -1.36
C ARG A 587 -9.37 -18.40 -2.02
N ALA A 588 -8.17 -18.76 -2.48
CA ALA A 588 -7.89 -20.00 -3.22
C ALA A 588 -8.51 -21.29 -2.63
N PRO A 589 -8.46 -21.59 -1.30
CA PRO A 589 -9.07 -22.82 -0.78
C PRO A 589 -10.59 -22.86 -0.91
N GLY A 590 -11.27 -21.72 -0.68
CA GLY A 590 -12.72 -21.61 -0.86
C GLY A 590 -13.10 -21.65 -2.35
N LEU A 591 -12.31 -20.99 -3.20
CA LEU A 591 -12.48 -21.03 -4.65
C LEU A 591 -12.40 -22.46 -5.18
N ALA A 592 -11.40 -23.23 -4.76
CA ALA A 592 -11.24 -24.63 -5.15
C ALA A 592 -12.48 -25.49 -4.82
N ALA A 593 -13.01 -25.34 -3.60
CA ALA A 593 -14.22 -26.04 -3.17
C ALA A 593 -15.45 -25.66 -4.02
N HIS A 594 -15.59 -24.37 -4.38
CA HIS A 594 -16.71 -23.91 -5.21
C HIS A 594 -16.54 -24.17 -6.71
N VAL A 595 -15.31 -24.35 -7.23
CA VAL A 595 -15.08 -24.89 -8.60
C VAL A 595 -15.56 -26.34 -8.67
N ARG A 596 -15.16 -27.21 -7.73
CA ARG A 596 -15.67 -28.59 -7.67
C ARG A 596 -17.19 -28.61 -7.46
N GLY A 597 -17.72 -27.74 -6.60
CA GLY A 597 -19.16 -27.59 -6.40
C GLY A 597 -19.92 -27.03 -7.61
N ALA A 598 -19.29 -26.26 -8.49
CA ALA A 598 -19.90 -25.83 -9.75
C ALA A 598 -20.06 -27.01 -10.71
N LEU A 599 -19.01 -27.83 -10.87
CA LEU A 599 -19.03 -29.05 -11.71
C LEU A 599 -20.12 -30.03 -11.22
N ASN A 600 -20.18 -30.29 -9.91
CA ASN A 600 -21.23 -31.12 -9.29
C ASN A 600 -22.66 -30.58 -9.52
N ASN A 601 -22.81 -29.25 -9.60
CA ASN A 601 -24.09 -28.59 -9.90
C ASN A 601 -24.35 -28.43 -11.42
N GLY A 602 -23.57 -29.09 -12.29
CA GLY A 602 -23.77 -29.07 -13.74
C GLY A 602 -23.26 -27.81 -14.45
N ALA A 603 -22.33 -27.06 -13.86
CA ALA A 603 -21.59 -26.03 -14.58
C ALA A 603 -20.57 -26.67 -15.52
N SER A 604 -20.50 -26.17 -16.75
CA SER A 604 -19.43 -26.50 -17.70
C SER A 604 -18.11 -25.80 -17.34
N GLU A 605 -16.99 -26.36 -17.79
CA GLU A 605 -15.68 -25.70 -17.74
C GLU A 605 -15.71 -24.32 -18.43
N VAL A 606 -16.53 -24.19 -19.48
CA VAL A 606 -16.74 -22.92 -20.20
C VAL A 606 -17.40 -21.88 -19.29
N GLU A 607 -18.51 -22.21 -18.62
CA GLU A 607 -19.17 -21.27 -17.70
C GLU A 607 -18.25 -20.83 -16.55
N ILE A 608 -17.43 -21.75 -16.02
CA ILE A 608 -16.42 -21.45 -15.00
C ILE A 608 -15.33 -20.52 -15.55
N ARG A 609 -14.83 -20.80 -16.77
CA ARG A 609 -13.84 -19.97 -17.46
C ARG A 609 -14.34 -18.56 -17.73
N GLU A 610 -15.52 -18.41 -18.33
CA GLU A 610 -16.09 -17.08 -18.64
C GLU A 610 -16.37 -16.29 -17.35
N THR A 611 -16.79 -16.96 -16.27
CA THR A 611 -16.94 -16.35 -14.94
C THR A 611 -15.62 -15.80 -14.39
N LEU A 612 -14.51 -16.55 -14.55
CA LEU A 612 -13.19 -16.10 -14.13
C LEU A 612 -12.60 -15.01 -15.02
N LEU A 613 -12.85 -15.04 -16.34
CA LEU A 613 -12.50 -13.95 -17.25
C LEU A 613 -13.22 -12.65 -16.88
N GLN A 614 -14.52 -12.73 -16.63
CA GLN A 614 -15.31 -11.59 -16.15
C GLN A 614 -14.73 -11.06 -14.82
N ALA A 615 -14.45 -11.94 -13.85
CA ALA A 615 -13.87 -11.55 -12.58
C ALA A 615 -12.48 -10.86 -12.75
N ALA A 616 -11.64 -11.35 -13.67
CA ALA A 616 -10.29 -10.80 -13.90
C ALA A 616 -10.31 -9.33 -14.36
N ILE A 617 -11.28 -8.93 -15.20
CA ILE A 617 -11.39 -7.56 -15.72
C ILE A 617 -11.79 -6.58 -14.62
N TYR A 618 -12.72 -6.95 -13.72
CA TYR A 618 -13.23 -6.06 -12.67
C TYR A 618 -12.41 -6.11 -11.37
N CYS A 619 -11.78 -7.25 -11.06
CA CYS A 619 -11.04 -7.46 -9.81
C CYS A 619 -9.52 -7.39 -9.98
N GLY A 620 -9.05 -7.21 -11.23
CA GLY A 620 -7.65 -7.10 -11.60
C GLY A 620 -7.01 -8.43 -12.01
N MET A 621 -6.12 -8.36 -13.00
CA MET A 621 -5.44 -9.51 -13.59
C MET A 621 -4.77 -10.46 -12.58
N PRO A 622 -4.13 -10.02 -11.48
CA PRO A 622 -3.52 -10.94 -10.51
C PRO A 622 -4.53 -11.88 -9.84
N ALA A 623 -5.73 -11.38 -9.51
CA ALA A 623 -6.79 -12.20 -8.93
C ALA A 623 -7.33 -13.22 -9.95
N GLY A 624 -7.54 -12.78 -11.19
CA GLY A 624 -7.93 -13.64 -12.30
C GLY A 624 -6.92 -14.76 -12.58
N ILE A 625 -5.63 -14.43 -12.70
CA ILE A 625 -4.56 -15.40 -12.96
C ILE A 625 -4.49 -16.47 -11.87
N GLU A 626 -4.57 -16.08 -10.59
CA GLU A 626 -4.55 -17.05 -9.50
C GLU A 626 -5.84 -17.89 -9.47
N GLY A 627 -6.99 -17.27 -9.73
CA GLY A 627 -8.26 -17.97 -9.86
C GLY A 627 -8.27 -19.03 -10.96
N PHE A 628 -7.63 -18.73 -12.10
CA PHE A 628 -7.44 -19.67 -13.20
C PHE A 628 -6.58 -20.88 -12.81
N LYS A 629 -5.42 -20.68 -12.17
CA LYS A 629 -4.57 -21.81 -11.70
C LYS A 629 -5.32 -22.73 -10.72
N VAL A 630 -6.07 -22.13 -9.81
CA VAL A 630 -6.87 -22.89 -8.82
C VAL A 630 -7.97 -23.69 -9.52
N ALA A 631 -8.68 -23.08 -10.47
CA ALA A 631 -9.74 -23.75 -11.20
C ALA A 631 -9.22 -24.87 -12.10
N GLU A 632 -8.15 -24.62 -12.86
CA GLU A 632 -7.48 -25.60 -13.73
C GLU A 632 -7.06 -26.86 -12.93
N LYS A 633 -6.39 -26.67 -11.78
CA LYS A 633 -5.99 -27.78 -10.91
C LYS A 633 -7.17 -28.64 -10.44
N VAL A 634 -8.31 -28.01 -10.11
CA VAL A 634 -9.51 -28.72 -9.66
C VAL A 634 -10.24 -29.42 -10.82
N ILE A 635 -10.32 -28.77 -11.98
CA ILE A 635 -10.94 -29.32 -13.20
C ILE A 635 -10.17 -30.54 -13.69
N VAL A 636 -8.83 -30.48 -13.74
CA VAL A 636 -7.98 -31.63 -14.11
C VAL A 636 -8.22 -32.81 -13.16
N ALA A 637 -8.17 -32.59 -11.84
CA ALA A 637 -8.40 -33.66 -10.86
C ALA A 637 -9.81 -34.25 -10.94
N TRP A 638 -10.84 -33.42 -11.15
CA TRP A 638 -12.22 -33.89 -11.33
C TRP A 638 -12.39 -34.68 -12.64
N ASN A 639 -11.77 -34.25 -13.74
CA ASN A 639 -11.77 -34.99 -15.01
C ASN A 639 -11.01 -36.33 -14.93
N GLU A 640 -10.02 -36.47 -14.06
CA GLU A 640 -9.37 -37.75 -13.77
C GLU A 640 -10.23 -38.67 -12.89
N GLU A 641 -11.01 -38.10 -11.97
CA GLU A 641 -11.99 -38.84 -11.15
C GLU A 641 -13.15 -39.37 -12.01
N MET A 642 -13.70 -38.57 -12.94
CA MET A 642 -14.82 -38.95 -13.82
C MET A 642 -14.43 -39.92 -14.96
N LYS A 643 -13.14 -40.24 -15.12
CA LYS A 643 -12.63 -41.24 -16.08
C LYS A 643 -12.43 -42.64 -15.47
N LYS A 644 -12.68 -42.79 -14.17
CA LYS A 644 -12.57 -44.05 -13.41
C LYS A 644 -13.95 -44.61 -13.10
#